data_AF-A0A7C5N1J3-F1
#
_entry.id   AF-A0A7C5N1J3-F1
#
_cell.length_a   1.000
_cell.length_b   1.000
_cell.length_c   1.000
_cell.angle_alpha   90.00
_cell.angle_beta   90.00
_cell.angle_gamma   90.00
#
_symmetry.space_group_name_H-M   'P 1'
#
loop_
_entity.id
_entity.type
_entity.pdbx_description
1 polymer ?
#
loop_
_entity_poly.entity_id
_entity_poly.type
_entity_poly.pdbx_seq_one_letter_code
_entity_poly.pdbx_strand_id
1 'polypeptide(L)'
;VMDTLRGCAWEDSVRIRVNRLGQNFEIVPGDTSLCYGDSLLFGTNLLGSHYLWSNGDTGAVSRPVWTATGDLWVQMDIAWGNGFCPVFDTIEVVVDSLPLTAQMVTGYGPLCLGESVQLLASGALQYLWSPSASLNNATLSSPVGSPLVSTTYVVEMWNSGACVVRDSVLIVVDTTTPNGTLSVSDSVVCLGDSILLSASGGTSYSWTATAGGNFVGLGNVATQWAVPTGASTYYVQVADGGVCRWRDSVNVVDENCCHVPGAVTLFSPRASNWAQPLAGGSFHIVDTFYVDTTLSFVNTTFWMDSAAVIYVNNGATFRLSNSTLKAACGQMWEGIVLESAGEKLVSKSNLFRDALRAVNARLGADFEIGGSIFRANNVGILVDSAQGVAVHPGSVTGSRFEGGSMLPPFAGAYAPYAGIWVRESRGLHLGSAAGTAKNVFVGLEHGILARNASVWVENNVFRDILPQPLPQPSGQARGSGAAIYANASAAVMNFDPRLVVGLENGFSGPDLAAAQNRFVNCYMGVHVRNGMDVRIRGNVMDSLTGYGVFVQRQRGDSVWVEKNTLEQCPVGMSFGSMRGVRVLISGNVITGDSAVRRHGIRLDMVHYPGLSNNLSGFVVKGNDIFLRGNGVWLLNTDHVSVEGNYVKVYLPVGGSPAGTLNGLYVAAATGPNRLMNNKLRSDVRTWQQGVVKARGIYVEGSPETEVRCNEVQSWGRGIVWRSFSEPSGLYKNLLMEAWDGLVLRDKGRVGRQGRSTPLPAIPSDNSWQGGNFGHSQTLSISSDASFSELFTRVGANYNPNVNLAVGNPQIPFTTTTIPATNLLPVVCGKRATGGQVIFSIKDIVGNRLSSGPYQMATQFLMDAWAFQALFRDSTLLEGEPDLLEFFDLNEDEDIGTIVKIQEALIAEDEDLVSDLLAA
;
A
#
# COMPACT_ATOMS: atom_id res chain seq x y z
N VAL A 1 74.12 143.98 29.11
CA VAL A 1 74.38 143.91 30.58
C VAL A 1 74.63 145.30 31.16
N MET A 2 73.92 145.64 32.25
CA MET A 2 74.04 146.78 33.20
C MET A 2 73.28 146.37 34.48
N ASP A 3 73.48 146.88 35.71
CA ASP A 3 74.61 147.57 36.35
C ASP A 3 74.70 147.04 37.81
N THR A 4 75.32 147.66 38.81
CA THR A 4 74.83 148.86 39.52
C THR A 4 75.96 149.46 40.35
N LEU A 5 76.96 150.05 39.67
CA LEU A 5 77.96 150.89 40.35
C LEU A 5 78.43 152.10 39.53
N ARG A 6 78.20 152.20 38.20
CA ARG A 6 78.59 153.38 37.36
C ARG A 6 77.74 153.72 36.11
N GLY A 7 76.71 152.96 35.74
CA GLY A 7 75.63 153.45 34.86
C GLY A 7 75.87 153.53 33.33
N CYS A 8 76.57 152.58 32.69
CA CYS A 8 76.64 152.48 31.21
C CYS A 8 76.42 151.03 30.70
N ALA A 9 75.59 150.84 29.67
CA ALA A 9 75.16 149.54 29.15
C ALA A 9 75.61 149.26 27.72
N TRP A 10 75.82 147.98 27.42
CA TRP A 10 75.71 147.44 26.07
C TRP A 10 74.95 146.11 26.05
N GLU A 11 74.12 145.93 25.02
CA GLU A 11 73.68 144.63 24.52
C GLU A 11 74.37 144.37 23.18
N ASP A 12 74.60 143.09 22.88
CA ASP A 12 74.95 142.60 21.56
C ASP A 12 74.03 141.40 21.25
N SER A 13 73.71 141.16 19.98
CA SER A 13 72.77 140.12 19.57
C SER A 13 73.17 139.49 18.24
N VAL A 14 73.52 138.20 18.27
CA VAL A 14 73.69 137.37 17.06
C VAL A 14 72.35 136.76 16.68
N ARG A 15 71.89 137.00 15.44
CA ARG A 15 70.78 136.25 14.84
C ARG A 15 71.27 134.93 14.26
N ILE A 16 70.96 133.82 14.93
CA ILE A 16 70.99 132.50 14.29
C ILE A 16 69.71 132.33 13.47
N ARG A 17 69.82 132.13 12.15
CA ARG A 17 68.71 131.63 11.33
C ARG A 17 68.82 130.12 11.24
N VAL A 18 67.82 129.41 11.76
CA VAL A 18 67.61 127.98 11.48
C VAL A 18 66.55 127.88 10.40
N ASN A 19 66.93 127.40 9.21
CA ASN A 19 65.98 127.01 8.17
C ASN A 19 65.75 125.50 8.28
N ARG A 20 64.48 125.06 8.32
CA ARG A 20 64.12 123.64 8.20
C ARG A 20 64.03 123.27 6.70
N LEU A 21 64.49 122.06 6.35
CA LEU A 21 64.21 121.47 5.05
C LEU A 21 62.74 121.05 4.97
N GLY A 22 62.14 121.13 3.77
CA GLY A 22 60.70 121.01 3.55
C GLY A 22 60.28 119.85 2.63
N GLN A 23 60.93 118.70 2.74
CA GLN A 23 60.55 117.47 2.04
C GLN A 23 60.38 116.33 3.04
N ASN A 24 59.28 115.57 2.92
CA ASN A 24 59.04 114.35 3.69
C ASN A 24 59.86 113.20 3.10
N PHE A 25 60.68 112.57 3.93
CA PHE A 25 61.45 111.37 3.61
C PHE A 25 60.73 110.16 4.21
N GLU A 26 60.41 109.17 3.38
CA GLU A 26 59.61 107.99 3.76
C GLU A 26 60.15 106.72 3.06
N ILE A 27 60.17 105.59 3.77
CA ILE A 27 60.42 104.24 3.23
C ILE A 27 59.19 103.75 2.46
N VAL A 28 59.41 103.05 1.34
CA VAL A 28 58.36 102.50 0.48
C VAL A 28 58.70 101.04 0.10
N PRO A 29 57.75 100.08 0.22
CA PRO A 29 56.42 100.23 0.84
C PRO A 29 56.52 100.48 2.36
N GLY A 30 55.47 101.07 2.94
CA GLY A 30 55.33 101.24 4.39
C GLY A 30 54.99 99.92 5.11
N ASP A 31 54.53 100.04 6.36
CA ASP A 31 54.26 98.92 7.27
C ASP A 31 53.50 97.75 6.61
N THR A 32 53.98 96.53 6.83
CA THR A 32 53.53 95.35 6.07
C THR A 32 53.74 94.05 6.84
N SER A 33 53.04 92.98 6.43
CA SER A 33 53.16 91.64 6.99
C SER A 33 53.70 90.63 5.97
N LEU A 34 54.64 89.78 6.41
CA LEU A 34 55.34 88.79 5.58
C LEU A 34 55.44 87.43 6.30
N CYS A 35 55.60 86.34 5.56
CA CYS A 35 55.81 85.02 6.16
C CYS A 35 57.28 84.85 6.61
N TYR A 36 57.52 83.97 7.59
CA TYR A 36 58.87 83.64 8.03
C TYR A 36 59.75 83.14 6.87
N GLY A 37 60.88 83.83 6.63
CA GLY A 37 61.84 83.51 5.57
C GLY A 37 61.60 84.24 4.24
N ASP A 38 60.53 85.02 4.11
CA ASP A 38 60.30 85.85 2.92
C ASP A 38 61.20 87.10 2.92
N SER A 39 61.30 87.74 1.74
CA SER A 39 61.99 89.01 1.57
C SER A 39 61.19 89.95 0.68
N LEU A 40 61.10 91.21 1.07
CA LEU A 40 60.45 92.28 0.31
C LEU A 40 61.48 93.38 -0.01
N LEU A 41 61.33 94.01 -1.18
CA LEU A 41 62.20 95.09 -1.61
C LEU A 41 61.69 96.41 -1.03
N PHE A 42 62.49 97.05 -0.17
CA PHE A 42 62.24 98.37 0.38
C PHE A 42 63.15 99.39 -0.29
N GLY A 43 62.64 100.59 -0.53
CA GLY A 43 63.39 101.75 -1.03
C GLY A 43 62.92 103.02 -0.35
N THR A 44 63.39 104.18 -0.82
CA THR A 44 62.99 105.48 -0.29
C THR A 44 62.24 106.30 -1.34
N ASN A 45 61.31 107.15 -0.89
CA ASN A 45 60.54 108.05 -1.77
C ASN A 45 61.40 109.16 -2.44
N LEU A 46 62.62 109.39 -1.95
CA LEU A 46 63.59 110.36 -2.43
C LEU A 46 64.95 109.69 -2.76
N LEU A 47 65.75 110.33 -3.63
CA LEU A 47 67.10 109.87 -3.98
C LEU A 47 68.17 110.65 -3.19
N GLY A 48 69.07 109.92 -2.53
CA GLY A 48 70.20 110.44 -1.77
C GLY A 48 71.56 110.00 -2.29
N SER A 49 72.62 110.47 -1.63
CA SER A 49 74.02 110.23 -2.04
C SER A 49 74.67 109.06 -1.31
N HIS A 50 74.31 108.85 -0.04
CA HIS A 50 74.74 107.73 0.79
C HIS A 50 73.54 107.19 1.57
N TYR A 51 73.47 105.87 1.72
CA TYR A 51 72.42 105.14 2.42
C TYR A 51 73.04 104.21 3.45
N LEU A 52 72.37 104.03 4.59
CA LEU A 52 72.69 103.03 5.60
C LEU A 52 71.39 102.48 6.19
N TRP A 53 71.08 101.22 5.88
CA TRP A 53 69.92 100.51 6.41
C TRP A 53 70.27 99.75 7.71
N SER A 54 69.28 99.49 8.55
CA SER A 54 69.47 98.82 9.85
C SER A 54 70.04 97.39 9.74
N ASN A 55 69.86 96.75 8.59
CA ASN A 55 70.42 95.43 8.26
C ASN A 55 71.87 95.48 7.72
N GLY A 56 72.43 96.68 7.51
CA GLY A 56 73.78 96.90 6.99
C GLY A 56 73.86 97.13 5.47
N ASP A 57 72.75 97.13 4.73
CA ASP A 57 72.75 97.52 3.31
C ASP A 57 73.13 99.00 3.14
N THR A 58 73.78 99.33 2.02
CA THR A 58 74.18 100.72 1.68
C THR A 58 73.69 101.18 0.30
N GLY A 59 72.75 100.45 -0.29
CA GLY A 59 72.13 100.79 -1.57
C GLY A 59 70.88 101.68 -1.39
N ALA A 60 70.40 102.27 -2.49
CA ALA A 60 69.12 103.01 -2.49
C ALA A 60 67.88 102.12 -2.28
N VAL A 61 68.07 100.79 -2.27
CA VAL A 61 67.09 99.78 -1.89
C VAL A 61 67.74 98.74 -0.99
N SER A 62 66.95 98.15 -0.10
CA SER A 62 67.30 97.00 0.74
C SER A 62 66.32 95.85 0.47
N ARG A 63 66.77 94.60 0.65
CA ARG A 63 65.89 93.42 0.56
C ARG A 63 66.17 92.45 1.71
N PRO A 64 65.76 92.77 2.94
CA PRO A 64 66.00 91.92 4.10
C PRO A 64 65.20 90.63 3.98
N VAL A 65 65.79 89.52 4.45
CA VAL A 65 65.06 88.27 4.70
C VAL A 65 64.59 88.31 6.15
N TRP A 66 63.28 88.21 6.37
CA TRP A 66 62.68 88.41 7.69
C TRP A 66 62.45 87.08 8.40
N THR A 67 63.06 86.92 9.58
CA THR A 67 62.95 85.72 10.43
C THR A 67 62.32 85.99 11.80
N ALA A 68 62.04 87.25 12.13
CA ALA A 68 61.25 87.68 13.28
C ALA A 68 60.68 89.08 13.02
N THR A 69 59.56 89.42 13.65
CA THR A 69 58.99 90.79 13.62
C THR A 69 60.00 91.81 14.12
N GLY A 70 60.09 92.96 13.45
CA GLY A 70 60.92 94.07 13.89
C GLY A 70 60.94 95.24 12.90
N ASP A 71 61.73 96.25 13.24
CA ASP A 71 61.74 97.52 12.52
C ASP A 71 62.89 97.59 11.51
N LEU A 72 62.59 98.08 10.30
CA LEU A 72 63.61 98.48 9.33
C LEU A 72 63.72 100.00 9.34
N TRP A 73 64.92 100.51 9.64
CA TRP A 73 65.22 101.93 9.53
C TRP A 73 66.30 102.18 8.48
N VAL A 74 66.31 103.40 7.93
CA VAL A 74 67.33 103.87 6.99
C VAL A 74 67.78 105.27 7.35
N GLN A 75 69.10 105.50 7.29
CA GLN A 75 69.70 106.82 7.25
C GLN A 75 70.10 107.15 5.81
N MET A 76 69.83 108.37 5.36
CA MET A 76 70.21 108.85 4.03
C MET A 76 70.80 110.27 4.08
N ASP A 77 71.92 110.50 3.39
CA ASP A 77 72.55 111.82 3.29
C ASP A 77 72.09 112.58 2.04
N ILE A 78 71.45 113.73 2.27
CA ILE A 78 71.03 114.69 1.25
C ILE A 78 72.07 115.81 1.15
N ALA A 79 72.55 116.07 -0.07
CA ALA A 79 73.50 117.16 -0.34
C ALA A 79 72.81 118.53 -0.26
N TRP A 80 73.36 119.46 0.52
CA TRP A 80 72.84 120.81 0.68
C TRP A 80 73.97 121.85 0.69
N GLY A 81 74.17 122.52 -0.44
CA GLY A 81 75.31 123.42 -0.64
C GLY A 81 76.63 122.67 -0.59
N ASN A 82 77.52 123.08 0.31
CA ASN A 82 78.86 122.48 0.48
C ASN A 82 78.91 121.45 1.63
N GLY A 83 77.78 120.89 2.06
CA GLY A 83 77.69 119.90 3.14
C GLY A 83 76.54 118.91 2.94
N PHE A 84 76.43 117.95 3.87
CA PHE A 84 75.41 116.90 3.87
C PHE A 84 74.55 117.01 5.13
N CYS A 85 73.27 116.66 5.01
CA CYS A 85 72.34 116.57 6.13
C CYS A 85 71.73 115.16 6.17
N PRO A 86 71.87 114.42 7.28
CA PRO A 86 71.28 113.10 7.41
C PRO A 86 69.78 113.20 7.69
N VAL A 87 68.98 112.40 6.98
CA VAL A 87 67.57 112.14 7.26
C VAL A 87 67.38 110.67 7.62
N PHE A 88 66.34 110.38 8.41
CA PHE A 88 66.05 109.04 8.94
C PHE A 88 64.57 108.74 8.83
N ASP A 89 64.22 107.47 8.57
CA ASP A 89 62.86 106.96 8.64
C ASP A 89 62.84 105.49 9.09
N THR A 90 61.70 104.99 9.56
CA THR A 90 61.49 103.68 10.20
C THR A 90 60.14 103.08 9.82
N ILE A 91 60.08 101.77 9.52
CA ILE A 91 58.83 101.03 9.30
C ILE A 91 58.79 99.75 10.15
N GLU A 92 57.58 99.29 10.50
CA GLU A 92 57.36 98.00 11.18
C GLU A 92 57.08 96.89 10.15
N VAL A 93 57.79 95.76 10.27
CA VAL A 93 57.50 94.55 9.49
C VAL A 93 57.11 93.42 10.41
N VAL A 94 55.84 93.01 10.33
CA VAL A 94 55.29 91.91 11.12
C VAL A 94 55.56 90.59 10.40
N VAL A 95 56.29 89.68 11.07
CA VAL A 95 56.54 88.34 10.55
C VAL A 95 55.51 87.38 11.13
N ASP A 96 54.59 86.93 10.27
CA ASP A 96 53.65 85.87 10.59
C ASP A 96 54.41 84.53 10.64
N SER A 97 54.92 84.20 11.83
CA SER A 97 55.44 82.86 12.11
C SER A 97 54.28 81.91 12.38
N LEU A 98 54.06 80.92 11.50
CA LEU A 98 53.14 79.81 11.74
C LEU A 98 53.87 78.65 12.44
N PRO A 99 53.67 78.40 13.74
CA PRO A 99 54.04 77.13 14.37
C PRO A 99 52.99 76.05 14.02
N LEU A 100 52.81 75.77 12.73
CA LEU A 100 51.87 74.76 12.25
C LEU A 100 52.56 73.40 12.14
N THR A 101 52.59 72.64 13.24
CA THR A 101 52.75 71.19 13.15
C THR A 101 51.46 70.59 12.59
N ALA A 102 51.43 70.32 11.28
CA ALA A 102 50.39 69.50 10.68
C ALA A 102 50.47 68.09 11.26
N GLN A 103 49.67 67.80 12.29
CA GLN A 103 49.61 66.47 12.89
C GLN A 103 48.52 65.65 12.19
N MET A 104 48.83 65.16 11.00
CA MET A 104 48.05 64.10 10.36
C MET A 104 48.12 62.82 11.20
N VAL A 105 46.96 62.23 11.53
CA VAL A 105 46.92 60.89 12.13
C VAL A 105 47.15 59.85 11.02
N THR A 106 48.41 59.47 10.81
CA THR A 106 48.80 58.42 9.88
C THR A 106 48.48 57.04 10.47
N GLY A 107 47.25 56.57 10.24
CA GLY A 107 46.75 55.31 10.81
C GLY A 107 45.72 54.53 9.99
N TYR A 108 45.41 54.95 8.77
CA TYR A 108 44.41 54.29 7.93
C TYR A 108 45.05 53.18 7.10
N GLY A 109 44.67 51.93 7.39
CA GLY A 109 44.95 50.79 6.52
C GLY A 109 44.16 50.87 5.20
N PRO A 110 44.36 49.92 4.28
CA PRO A 110 43.59 49.88 3.04
C PRO A 110 42.09 49.73 3.34
N LEU A 111 41.26 50.54 2.68
CA LEU A 111 39.81 50.49 2.73
C LEU A 111 39.26 49.55 1.66
N CYS A 112 38.09 48.99 1.86
CA CYS A 112 37.34 48.36 0.77
C CYS A 112 36.62 49.37 -0.11
N LEU A 113 36.42 49.02 -1.38
CA LEU A 113 35.63 49.81 -2.33
C LEU A 113 34.25 50.17 -1.75
N GLY A 114 34.02 51.47 -1.53
CA GLY A 114 32.77 52.01 -0.99
C GLY A 114 32.77 52.27 0.52
N GLU A 115 33.82 51.88 1.25
CA GLU A 115 34.02 52.32 2.63
C GLU A 115 34.44 53.79 2.71
N SER A 116 34.31 54.37 3.89
CA SER A 116 34.62 55.78 4.16
C SER A 116 35.62 55.93 5.31
N VAL A 117 36.45 56.97 5.23
CA VAL A 117 37.48 57.29 6.21
C VAL A 117 37.31 58.72 6.72
N GLN A 118 37.44 58.89 8.02
CA GLN A 118 37.48 60.20 8.66
C GLN A 118 38.88 60.79 8.50
N LEU A 119 39.06 61.79 7.66
CA LEU A 119 40.32 62.55 7.62
C LEU A 119 40.33 63.53 8.81
N LEU A 120 41.52 63.91 9.28
CA LEU A 120 41.69 64.84 10.40
C LEU A 120 42.94 65.71 10.18
N ALA A 121 42.75 67.03 10.22
CA ALA A 121 43.79 68.05 10.28
C ALA A 121 43.50 69.02 11.43
N SER A 122 44.53 69.69 11.96
CA SER A 122 44.39 70.62 13.08
C SER A 122 45.45 71.73 13.05
N GLY A 123 45.23 72.79 13.83
CA GLY A 123 46.17 73.90 14.01
C GLY A 123 45.85 75.19 13.23
N ALA A 124 44.79 75.20 12.41
CA ALA A 124 44.37 76.36 11.62
C ALA A 124 42.90 76.76 11.86
N LEU A 125 42.55 77.99 11.46
CA LEU A 125 41.19 78.53 11.45
C LEU A 125 40.40 78.11 10.20
N GLN A 126 41.09 77.95 9.06
CA GLN A 126 40.49 77.57 7.79
C GLN A 126 41.24 76.39 7.15
N TYR A 127 40.47 75.50 6.50
CA TYR A 127 40.93 74.26 5.87
C TYR A 127 40.33 74.18 4.48
N LEU A 128 41.07 73.63 3.52
CA LEU A 128 40.56 73.26 2.20
C LEU A 128 41.22 71.96 1.73
N TRP A 129 40.41 70.91 1.62
CA TRP A 129 40.83 69.59 1.18
C TRP A 129 40.60 69.39 -0.32
N SER A 130 41.53 68.70 -0.98
CA SER A 130 41.44 68.31 -2.38
C SER A 130 41.91 66.85 -2.58
N PRO A 131 41.32 66.07 -3.50
CA PRO A 131 40.13 66.37 -4.29
C PRO A 131 38.85 66.42 -3.43
N SER A 132 37.99 67.40 -3.69
CA SER A 132 36.73 67.58 -2.94
C SER A 132 35.61 66.61 -3.37
N ALA A 133 35.71 66.01 -4.56
CA ALA A 133 34.65 65.20 -5.18
C ALA A 133 34.26 63.94 -4.39
N SER A 134 35.16 63.41 -3.58
CA SER A 134 34.94 62.22 -2.73
C SER A 134 34.88 62.56 -1.24
N LEU A 135 34.72 63.84 -0.86
CA LEU A 135 34.60 64.30 0.52
C LEU A 135 33.17 64.78 0.81
N ASN A 136 32.69 64.57 2.04
CA ASN A 136 31.39 65.09 2.47
C ASN A 136 31.35 66.63 2.54
N ASN A 137 32.45 67.27 2.96
CA ASN A 137 32.65 68.71 2.92
C ASN A 137 34.15 69.04 3.00
N ALA A 138 34.69 69.62 1.93
CA ALA A 138 36.11 69.93 1.81
C ALA A 138 36.64 71.04 2.72
N THR A 139 35.80 71.77 3.49
CA THR A 139 36.27 72.88 4.36
C THR A 139 36.30 72.56 5.86
N LEU A 140 35.98 71.32 6.24
CA LEU A 140 36.06 70.89 7.64
C LEU A 140 37.51 70.54 8.03
N SER A 141 37.85 70.76 9.30
CA SER A 141 39.07 70.18 9.90
C SER A 141 39.03 68.64 9.94
N SER A 142 37.83 68.06 9.93
CA SER A 142 37.61 66.62 10.00
C SER A 142 36.53 66.16 8.99
N PRO A 143 36.85 66.05 7.69
CA PRO A 143 35.92 65.59 6.67
C PRO A 143 35.92 64.06 6.50
N VAL A 144 34.78 63.49 6.13
CA VAL A 144 34.66 62.07 5.77
C VAL A 144 34.87 61.93 4.27
N GLY A 145 35.84 61.10 3.87
CA GLY A 145 36.11 60.77 2.48
C GLY A 145 35.68 59.35 2.12
N SER A 146 35.02 59.19 0.98
CA SER A 146 34.60 57.89 0.41
C SER A 146 35.21 57.70 -0.99
N PRO A 147 36.54 57.52 -1.10
CA PRO A 147 37.20 57.36 -2.40
C PRO A 147 36.87 56.01 -3.05
N LEU A 148 36.60 56.02 -4.37
CA LEU A 148 36.33 54.79 -5.16
C LEU A 148 37.60 54.16 -5.75
N VAL A 149 38.74 54.86 -5.66
CA VAL A 149 40.07 54.41 -6.05
C VAL A 149 41.09 55.00 -5.08
N SER A 150 42.28 54.40 -4.94
CA SER A 150 43.34 54.93 -4.08
C SER A 150 43.60 56.42 -4.38
N THR A 151 43.38 57.27 -3.39
CA THR A 151 43.31 58.74 -3.55
C THR A 151 44.21 59.40 -2.53
N THR A 152 45.09 60.29 -2.99
CA THR A 152 45.82 61.21 -2.11
C THR A 152 44.95 62.42 -1.83
N TYR A 153 44.61 62.64 -0.56
CA TYR A 153 43.98 63.88 -0.11
C TYR A 153 45.04 64.86 0.37
N VAL A 154 44.98 66.10 -0.13
CA VAL A 154 45.85 67.21 0.25
C VAL A 154 45.01 68.24 0.98
N VAL A 155 45.44 68.67 2.17
CA VAL A 155 44.83 69.76 2.92
C VAL A 155 45.68 71.03 2.80
N GLU A 156 45.02 72.14 2.48
CA GLU A 156 45.56 73.48 2.61
C GLU A 156 44.99 74.11 3.90
N MET A 157 45.84 74.81 4.66
CA MET A 157 45.51 75.35 5.98
C MET A 157 46.05 76.76 6.14
N TRP A 158 45.25 77.69 6.66
CA TRP A 158 45.66 79.06 6.93
C TRP A 158 44.88 79.72 8.07
N ASN A 159 45.47 80.78 8.63
CA ASN A 159 44.83 81.71 9.55
C ASN A 159 44.55 83.04 8.82
N SER A 160 44.14 84.11 9.51
CA SER A 160 43.74 85.38 8.90
C SER A 160 44.85 86.22 8.24
N GLY A 161 46.00 85.61 7.92
CA GLY A 161 47.17 86.20 7.25
C GLY A 161 47.56 85.42 6.00
N ALA A 162 48.53 85.91 5.22
CA ALA A 162 48.81 85.45 3.85
C ALA A 162 49.46 84.05 3.72
N CYS A 163 49.86 83.41 4.83
CA CYS A 163 50.66 82.20 4.83
C CYS A 163 49.79 80.92 4.81
N VAL A 164 49.99 80.07 3.79
CA VAL A 164 49.27 78.80 3.60
C VAL A 164 50.21 77.61 3.81
N VAL A 165 49.81 76.66 4.65
CA VAL A 165 50.50 75.37 4.86
C VAL A 165 49.77 74.28 4.08
N ARG A 166 50.52 73.29 3.55
CA ARG A 166 49.98 72.13 2.85
C ARG A 166 50.52 70.83 3.44
N ASP A 167 49.66 69.83 3.55
CA ASP A 167 50.02 68.45 3.93
C ASP A 167 49.14 67.43 3.17
N SER A 168 49.52 66.15 3.12
CA SER A 168 48.82 65.14 2.33
C SER A 168 48.84 63.73 2.92
N VAL A 169 47.76 62.97 2.69
CA VAL A 169 47.59 61.57 3.11
C VAL A 169 47.11 60.72 1.94
N LEU A 170 47.75 59.56 1.72
CA LEU A 170 47.31 58.56 0.75
C LEU A 170 46.32 57.61 1.42
N ILE A 171 45.10 57.55 0.90
CA ILE A 171 44.11 56.52 1.23
C ILE A 171 44.18 55.44 0.16
N VAL A 172 44.54 54.22 0.55
CA VAL A 172 44.56 53.06 -0.35
C VAL A 172 43.17 52.42 -0.38
N VAL A 173 42.62 52.19 -1.57
CA VAL A 173 41.36 51.47 -1.77
C VAL A 173 41.66 50.13 -2.42
N ASP A 174 41.35 49.06 -1.70
CA ASP A 174 41.36 47.69 -2.17
C ASP A 174 40.06 47.41 -2.95
N THR A 175 40.21 47.15 -4.25
CA THR A 175 39.12 46.77 -5.16
C THR A 175 39.00 45.24 -5.33
N THR A 176 39.86 44.46 -4.67
CA THR A 176 39.87 43.00 -4.75
C THR A 176 38.94 42.36 -3.72
N THR A 177 37.63 42.54 -3.91
CA THR A 177 36.64 41.70 -3.20
C THR A 177 36.74 40.26 -3.70
N PRO A 178 36.91 39.25 -2.82
CA PRO A 178 36.87 37.84 -3.21
C PRO A 178 35.54 37.52 -3.89
N ASN A 179 35.56 36.79 -5.00
CA ASN A 179 34.35 36.30 -5.65
C ASN A 179 33.85 35.04 -4.94
N GLY A 180 33.51 35.22 -3.66
CA GLY A 180 33.08 34.14 -2.78
C GLY A 180 31.76 33.53 -3.24
N THR A 181 31.62 32.22 -3.06
CA THR A 181 30.34 31.52 -3.23
C THR A 181 30.18 30.46 -2.14
N LEU A 182 28.98 30.36 -1.57
CA LEU A 182 28.56 29.31 -0.64
C LEU A 182 27.75 28.30 -1.44
N SER A 183 28.23 27.06 -1.56
CA SER A 183 27.63 26.06 -2.45
C SER A 183 26.57 25.19 -1.77
N VAL A 184 26.01 25.66 -0.65
CA VAL A 184 25.05 24.93 0.19
C VAL A 184 23.84 25.81 0.43
N SER A 185 22.66 25.31 0.08
CA SER A 185 21.37 25.98 0.28
C SER A 185 20.81 25.73 1.69
N ASP A 186 19.87 26.56 2.11
CA ASP A 186 19.09 26.35 3.34
C ASP A 186 18.55 24.92 3.40
N SER A 187 18.75 24.26 4.54
CA SER A 187 18.60 22.81 4.69
C SER A 187 17.94 22.44 6.03
N VAL A 188 17.24 21.31 6.06
CA VAL A 188 16.75 20.68 7.30
C VAL A 188 17.74 19.59 7.70
N VAL A 189 18.29 19.64 8.91
CA VAL A 189 19.28 18.66 9.39
C VAL A 189 18.97 18.25 10.82
N CYS A 190 19.00 16.95 11.08
CA CYS A 190 18.69 16.36 12.37
C CYS A 190 19.69 16.74 13.47
N LEU A 191 19.21 16.88 14.71
CA LEU A 191 20.05 17.13 15.88
C LEU A 191 21.17 16.08 16.02
N GLY A 192 22.41 16.54 15.97
CA GLY A 192 23.61 15.70 16.11
C GLY A 192 24.14 15.09 14.81
N ASP A 193 23.44 15.23 13.68
CA ASP A 193 23.93 14.81 12.37
C ASP A 193 24.91 15.84 11.79
N SER A 194 25.80 15.40 10.89
CA SER A 194 26.84 16.27 10.30
C SER A 194 26.50 16.70 8.87
N ILE A 195 26.49 18.01 8.61
CA ILE A 195 26.41 18.59 7.26
C ILE A 195 27.79 19.11 6.83
N LEU A 196 28.14 18.89 5.56
CA LEU A 196 29.35 19.43 4.95
C LEU A 196 29.06 20.80 4.32
N LEU A 197 29.53 21.87 4.97
CA LEU A 197 29.52 23.20 4.41
C LEU A 197 30.68 23.36 3.43
N SER A 198 30.46 24.08 2.33
CA SER A 198 31.44 24.26 1.26
C SER A 198 31.34 25.66 0.68
N ALA A 199 32.47 26.38 0.66
CA ALA A 199 32.60 27.69 0.06
C ALA A 199 33.83 27.74 -0.85
N SER A 200 33.82 28.66 -1.82
CA SER A 200 34.94 28.88 -2.74
C SER A 200 35.21 30.37 -2.94
N GLY A 201 36.22 30.72 -3.76
CA GLY A 201 36.45 32.10 -4.19
C GLY A 201 37.50 32.90 -3.40
N GLY A 202 38.32 32.24 -2.56
CA GLY A 202 39.48 32.88 -1.92
C GLY A 202 40.53 31.90 -1.39
N THR A 203 41.62 32.46 -0.87
CA THR A 203 42.75 31.75 -0.26
C THR A 203 42.63 31.56 1.26
N SER A 204 41.64 32.17 1.91
CA SER A 204 41.31 31.88 3.31
C SER A 204 39.82 31.99 3.65
N TYR A 205 39.40 31.22 4.66
CA TYR A 205 38.02 30.95 5.06
C TYR A 205 37.92 30.99 6.58
N SER A 206 36.87 31.63 7.10
CA SER A 206 36.53 31.66 8.52
C SER A 206 35.05 31.32 8.70
N TRP A 207 34.75 30.32 9.51
CA TRP A 207 33.40 29.81 9.75
C TRP A 207 32.92 30.18 11.15
N THR A 208 31.68 30.66 11.27
CA THR A 208 31.02 30.99 12.55
C THR A 208 29.55 30.57 12.51
N ALA A 209 28.90 30.44 13.65
CA ALA A 209 27.51 29.99 13.74
C ALA A 209 26.75 30.71 14.86
N THR A 210 25.41 30.70 14.79
CA THR A 210 24.54 31.09 15.90
C THR A 210 24.52 30.01 17.01
N ALA A 211 23.90 30.32 18.15
CA ALA A 211 23.76 29.37 19.25
C ALA A 211 23.06 28.08 18.78
N GLY A 212 23.72 26.94 19.00
CA GLY A 212 23.29 25.62 18.52
C GLY A 212 24.15 25.06 17.38
N GLY A 213 24.89 25.89 16.64
CA GLY A 213 25.74 25.43 15.55
C GLY A 213 27.15 25.07 16.01
N ASN A 214 27.50 23.79 16.00
CA ASN A 214 28.85 23.32 16.35
C ASN A 214 29.63 22.93 15.09
N PHE A 215 30.97 22.93 15.17
CA PHE A 215 31.86 22.54 14.08
C PHE A 215 32.70 21.32 14.46
N VAL A 216 32.92 20.41 13.51
CA VAL A 216 33.83 19.26 13.67
C VAL A 216 35.16 19.61 13.04
N GLY A 217 36.13 19.95 13.90
CA GLY A 217 37.37 20.60 13.49
C GLY A 217 37.16 22.11 13.27
N LEU A 218 38.22 22.88 13.45
CA LEU A 218 38.25 24.32 13.15
C LEU A 218 39.50 24.58 12.33
N GLY A 219 39.35 25.18 11.15
CA GLY A 219 40.47 25.43 10.26
C GLY A 219 40.19 26.50 9.22
N ASN A 220 41.26 27.04 8.67
CA ASN A 220 41.24 27.88 7.48
C ASN A 220 41.04 26.99 6.24
N VAL A 221 39.82 26.49 6.04
CA VAL A 221 39.48 25.49 5.01
C VAL A 221 38.20 25.85 4.25
N ALA A 222 38.22 25.57 2.94
CA ALA A 222 37.11 25.81 2.02
C ALA A 222 35.88 24.94 2.34
N THR A 223 36.08 23.78 2.97
CA THR A 223 35.01 22.88 3.40
C THR A 223 35.07 22.63 4.90
N GLN A 224 33.90 22.66 5.56
CA GLN A 224 33.79 22.62 7.02
C GLN A 224 32.62 21.73 7.43
N TRP A 225 32.87 20.74 8.29
CA TRP A 225 31.80 19.94 8.87
C TRP A 225 31.12 20.69 10.02
N ALA A 226 29.80 20.70 10.02
CA ALA A 226 28.97 21.31 11.04
C ALA A 226 27.98 20.28 11.63
N VAL A 227 27.74 20.36 12.94
CA VAL A 227 26.85 19.47 13.69
C VAL A 227 25.89 20.33 14.53
N PRO A 228 24.69 20.65 14.00
CA PRO A 228 23.70 21.42 14.74
C PRO A 228 23.15 20.65 15.95
N THR A 229 22.99 21.36 17.06
CA THR A 229 22.27 20.94 18.28
C THR A 229 21.05 21.83 18.52
N GLY A 230 20.56 22.49 17.47
CA GLY A 230 19.37 23.34 17.42
C GLY A 230 19.35 24.14 16.12
N ALA A 231 18.21 24.71 15.74
CA ALA A 231 18.08 25.54 14.54
C ALA A 231 19.12 26.69 14.55
N SER A 232 19.98 26.73 13.54
CA SER A 232 21.20 27.55 13.52
C SER A 232 21.50 28.12 12.13
N THR A 233 22.01 29.36 12.09
CA THR A 233 22.56 29.96 10.88
C THR A 233 24.08 29.86 10.92
N TYR A 234 24.67 29.34 9.85
CA TYR A 234 26.12 29.26 9.66
C TYR A 234 26.58 30.37 8.71
N TYR A 235 27.64 31.08 9.09
CA TYR A 235 28.24 32.15 8.31
C TYR A 235 29.65 31.73 7.85
N VAL A 236 29.96 32.02 6.59
CA VAL A 236 31.33 31.96 6.07
C VAL A 236 31.84 33.35 5.78
N GLN A 237 33.12 33.59 6.04
CA GLN A 237 33.84 34.78 5.63
C GLN A 237 35.07 34.38 4.82
N VAL A 238 35.06 34.73 3.53
CA VAL A 238 36.09 34.39 2.53
C VAL A 238 37.00 35.59 2.30
N ALA A 239 38.29 35.35 2.09
CA ALA A 239 39.30 36.37 1.81
C ALA A 239 40.35 35.87 0.82
N ASP A 240 40.90 36.78 0.01
CA ASP A 240 41.88 36.44 -1.02
C ASP A 240 43.11 37.36 -1.03
N GLY A 241 43.90 37.30 0.05
CA GLY A 241 45.11 38.11 0.23
C GLY A 241 44.87 39.60 0.54
N GLY A 242 43.80 40.19 0.01
CA GLY A 242 43.37 41.56 0.26
C GLY A 242 42.82 41.82 1.68
N VAL A 243 42.52 43.09 1.94
CA VAL A 243 41.81 43.50 3.17
C VAL A 243 40.35 43.06 3.08
N CYS A 244 39.77 43.12 1.88
CA CYS A 244 38.34 42.86 1.68
C CYS A 244 37.93 41.40 1.90
N ARG A 245 36.70 41.27 2.42
CA ARG A 245 36.13 40.02 2.90
C ARG A 245 34.73 39.85 2.33
N TRP A 246 34.48 38.73 1.68
CA TRP A 246 33.13 38.34 1.28
C TRP A 246 32.48 37.56 2.43
N ARG A 247 31.17 37.73 2.65
CA ARG A 247 30.41 37.01 3.69
C ARG A 247 29.06 36.56 3.14
N ASP A 248 28.67 35.35 3.53
CA ASP A 248 27.37 34.77 3.22
C ASP A 248 26.92 33.81 4.34
N SER A 249 25.69 33.33 4.28
CA SER A 249 25.07 32.52 5.32
C SER A 249 24.11 31.47 4.78
N VAL A 250 24.02 30.34 5.49
CA VAL A 250 23.02 29.29 5.26
C VAL A 250 22.27 28.98 6.55
N ASN A 251 20.95 28.85 6.46
CA ASN A 251 20.10 28.44 7.57
C ASN A 251 19.97 26.91 7.60
N VAL A 252 20.23 26.35 8.77
CA VAL A 252 20.03 24.93 9.06
C VAL A 252 18.99 24.82 10.15
N VAL A 253 17.77 24.43 9.78
CA VAL A 253 16.66 24.30 10.73
C VAL A 253 16.55 22.89 11.27
N ASP A 254 16.12 22.80 12.53
CA ASP A 254 15.77 21.57 13.22
C ASP A 254 14.25 21.34 13.07
N GLU A 255 13.87 20.34 12.29
CA GLU A 255 12.55 19.71 12.40
C GLU A 255 12.70 18.40 13.18
N ASN A 256 11.63 17.94 13.84
CA ASN A 256 11.59 16.75 14.72
C ASN A 256 12.06 15.44 14.05
N CYS A 257 13.35 15.31 13.77
CA CYS A 257 13.98 14.10 13.31
C CYS A 257 13.97 13.07 14.44
N CYS A 258 13.57 11.85 14.10
CA CYS A 258 13.70 10.74 15.03
C CYS A 258 15.14 10.27 14.95
N HIS A 259 15.94 10.71 15.92
CA HIS A 259 17.34 10.30 16.03
C HIS A 259 17.44 8.77 16.00
N VAL A 260 18.15 8.23 14.99
CA VAL A 260 18.43 6.81 14.83
C VAL A 260 19.91 6.56 15.13
N PRO A 261 20.29 6.20 16.38
CA PRO A 261 21.68 6.04 16.75
C PRO A 261 22.42 5.03 15.85
N GLY A 262 23.52 5.47 15.23
CA GLY A 262 24.38 4.62 14.41
C GLY A 262 23.82 4.24 13.03
N ALA A 263 22.79 4.93 12.54
CA ALA A 263 22.42 4.88 11.13
C ALA A 263 23.20 5.92 10.32
N VAL A 264 23.47 5.62 9.04
CA VAL A 264 23.95 6.61 8.07
C VAL A 264 22.73 7.32 7.49
N THR A 265 22.58 8.61 7.77
CA THR A 265 21.49 9.44 7.22
C THR A 265 21.70 9.72 5.74
N LEU A 266 20.64 9.53 4.95
CA LEU A 266 20.66 9.56 3.49
C LEU A 266 19.61 10.55 2.96
N PHE A 267 20.05 11.77 2.67
CA PHE A 267 19.25 12.82 2.06
C PHE A 267 19.18 12.62 0.53
N SER A 268 17.95 12.43 0.03
CA SER A 268 17.55 12.29 -1.38
C SER A 268 18.58 11.65 -2.35
N PRO A 269 19.22 10.49 -2.03
CA PRO A 269 20.38 10.04 -2.78
C PRO A 269 20.00 9.39 -4.10
N ARG A 270 20.78 9.69 -5.15
CA ARG A 270 20.87 8.86 -6.35
C ARG A 270 22.03 7.88 -6.20
N ALA A 271 21.73 6.58 -6.19
CA ALA A 271 22.71 5.53 -5.92
C ALA A 271 23.53 5.08 -7.15
N SER A 272 23.62 5.91 -8.18
CA SER A 272 24.29 5.62 -9.46
C SER A 272 25.76 5.19 -9.34
N ASN A 273 26.45 5.61 -8.27
CA ASN A 273 27.88 5.33 -8.02
C ASN A 273 28.13 4.28 -6.89
N TRP A 274 27.11 3.60 -6.39
CA TRP A 274 27.26 2.67 -5.25
C TRP A 274 27.83 1.32 -5.71
N ALA A 275 29.12 1.09 -5.44
CA ALA A 275 29.78 -0.16 -5.76
C ALA A 275 29.31 -1.32 -4.84
N GLN A 276 28.65 -2.32 -5.45
CA GLN A 276 28.52 -3.75 -5.10
C GLN A 276 28.71 -4.23 -3.63
N PRO A 277 27.93 -5.26 -3.25
CA PRO A 277 26.79 -5.15 -2.33
C PRO A 277 27.15 -4.60 -0.93
N LEU A 278 26.25 -3.80 -0.37
CA LEU A 278 26.37 -3.32 1.01
C LEU A 278 25.80 -4.37 1.98
N ALA A 279 26.70 -5.13 2.60
CA ALA A 279 26.38 -6.14 3.61
C ALA A 279 26.49 -5.54 5.03
N GLY A 280 25.39 -5.59 5.77
CA GLY A 280 25.26 -4.97 7.09
C GLY A 280 25.02 -3.46 7.04
N GLY A 281 24.81 -2.86 8.21
CA GLY A 281 24.61 -1.42 8.39
C GLY A 281 23.15 -1.02 8.66
N SER A 282 23.00 0.18 9.24
CA SER A 282 21.72 0.88 9.34
C SER A 282 21.77 2.14 8.46
N PHE A 283 20.70 2.38 7.70
CA PHE A 283 20.51 3.59 6.90
C PHE A 283 19.24 4.29 7.38
N HIS A 284 19.29 5.61 7.50
CA HIS A 284 18.10 6.44 7.77
C HIS A 284 17.78 7.20 6.49
N ILE A 285 16.69 6.82 5.85
CA ILE A 285 16.19 7.45 4.63
C ILE A 285 15.11 8.44 5.05
N VAL A 286 15.35 9.72 4.76
CA VAL A 286 14.48 10.84 5.16
C VAL A 286 13.49 11.26 4.05
N ASP A 287 13.81 10.93 2.79
CA ASP A 287 13.10 11.34 1.57
C ASP A 287 13.29 10.27 0.47
N THR A 288 13.22 10.63 -0.81
CA THR A 288 13.27 9.74 -1.97
C THR A 288 14.66 9.15 -2.21
N PHE A 289 14.78 7.82 -2.15
CA PHE A 289 16.00 7.08 -2.52
C PHE A 289 15.84 6.46 -3.91
N TYR A 290 16.68 6.90 -4.87
CA TYR A 290 16.62 6.43 -6.25
C TYR A 290 17.60 5.29 -6.52
N VAL A 291 17.06 4.15 -6.96
CA VAL A 291 17.81 2.96 -7.38
C VAL A 291 17.96 3.01 -8.90
N ASP A 292 19.07 3.59 -9.37
CA ASP A 292 19.40 3.76 -10.80
C ASP A 292 20.04 2.52 -11.45
N THR A 293 20.52 1.56 -10.66
CA THR A 293 21.29 0.39 -11.13
C THR A 293 20.93 -0.87 -10.35
N THR A 294 21.59 -2.00 -10.62
CA THR A 294 21.48 -3.17 -9.75
C THR A 294 22.14 -2.90 -8.39
N LEU A 295 21.33 -2.81 -7.33
CA LEU A 295 21.80 -2.73 -5.95
C LEU A 295 21.40 -3.99 -5.18
N SER A 296 22.21 -4.36 -4.19
CA SER A 296 21.98 -5.56 -3.38
C SER A 296 22.39 -5.31 -1.94
N PHE A 297 21.45 -5.54 -1.02
CA PHE A 297 21.59 -5.35 0.42
C PHE A 297 21.32 -6.64 1.18
N VAL A 298 22.13 -6.90 2.20
CA VAL A 298 22.10 -8.13 2.99
C VAL A 298 22.26 -7.76 4.46
N ASN A 299 21.38 -8.26 5.35
CA ASN A 299 21.41 -7.96 6.79
C ASN A 299 21.33 -6.45 7.13
N THR A 300 20.64 -5.66 6.30
CA THR A 300 20.58 -4.20 6.41
C THR A 300 19.32 -3.74 7.13
N THR A 301 19.39 -2.67 7.92
CA THR A 301 18.20 -2.00 8.48
C THR A 301 18.00 -0.63 7.85
N PHE A 302 16.86 -0.42 7.21
CA PHE A 302 16.40 0.88 6.74
C PHE A 302 15.36 1.44 7.71
N TRP A 303 15.62 2.65 8.17
CA TRP A 303 14.73 3.47 8.97
C TRP A 303 14.16 4.53 8.03
N MET A 304 12.84 4.60 7.93
CA MET A 304 12.12 5.36 6.92
C MET A 304 11.29 6.47 7.58
N ASP A 305 11.52 7.73 7.22
CA ASP A 305 10.63 8.81 7.63
C ASP A 305 9.30 8.77 6.84
N SER A 306 8.32 9.59 7.23
CA SER A 306 7.00 9.58 6.58
C SER A 306 7.02 9.98 5.10
N ALA A 307 8.00 10.79 4.69
CA ALA A 307 8.22 11.15 3.30
C ALA A 307 9.11 10.14 2.53
N ALA A 308 9.70 9.16 3.22
CA ALA A 308 10.68 8.28 2.63
C ALA A 308 10.04 7.26 1.68
N VAL A 309 10.55 7.25 0.45
CA VAL A 309 10.10 6.37 -0.64
C VAL A 309 11.32 5.82 -1.36
N ILE A 310 11.33 4.52 -1.66
CA ILE A 310 12.39 3.90 -2.46
C ILE A 310 11.86 3.75 -3.88
N TYR A 311 12.46 4.44 -4.84
CA TYR A 311 12.01 4.47 -6.23
C TYR A 311 13.02 3.72 -7.11
N VAL A 312 12.55 2.66 -7.79
CA VAL A 312 13.39 1.83 -8.65
C VAL A 312 13.23 2.27 -10.10
N ASN A 313 14.32 2.72 -10.73
CA ASN A 313 14.28 3.26 -12.10
C ASN A 313 14.39 2.17 -13.17
N ASN A 314 13.91 2.45 -14.38
CA ASN A 314 13.85 1.48 -15.48
C ASN A 314 15.22 0.82 -15.78
N GLY A 315 15.24 -0.52 -15.81
CA GLY A 315 16.45 -1.34 -15.99
C GLY A 315 17.22 -1.62 -14.70
N ALA A 316 16.84 -1.01 -13.57
CA ALA A 316 17.44 -1.27 -12.28
C ALA A 316 16.87 -2.53 -11.61
N THR A 317 17.62 -3.07 -10.64
CA THR A 317 17.14 -4.18 -9.81
C THR A 317 17.52 -3.95 -8.36
N PHE A 318 16.52 -3.83 -7.49
CA PHE A 318 16.72 -3.70 -6.05
C PHE A 318 16.64 -5.09 -5.42
N ARG A 319 17.74 -5.60 -4.86
CA ARG A 319 17.77 -6.88 -4.13
C ARG A 319 17.91 -6.64 -2.63
N LEU A 320 17.02 -7.24 -1.85
CA LEU A 320 17.01 -7.22 -0.40
C LEU A 320 17.05 -8.65 0.13
N SER A 321 17.92 -8.92 1.11
CA SER A 321 17.91 -10.20 1.82
C SER A 321 18.16 -10.06 3.32
N ASN A 322 17.38 -10.78 4.12
CA ASN A 322 17.41 -10.75 5.60
C ASN A 322 17.49 -9.34 6.21
N SER A 323 16.84 -8.38 5.55
CA SER A 323 16.90 -6.94 5.83
C SER A 323 15.58 -6.44 6.39
N THR A 324 15.59 -5.34 7.14
CA THR A 324 14.39 -4.73 7.74
C THR A 324 14.16 -3.34 7.17
N LEU A 325 12.95 -3.04 6.73
CA LEU A 325 12.48 -1.71 6.36
C LEU A 325 11.34 -1.34 7.31
N LYS A 326 11.46 -0.24 8.05
CA LYS A 326 10.50 0.17 9.09
C LYS A 326 10.45 1.69 9.24
N ALA A 327 9.33 2.19 9.73
CA ALA A 327 9.21 3.60 10.10
C ALA A 327 10.23 4.01 11.18
N ALA A 328 10.79 5.21 11.04
CA ALA A 328 11.62 5.87 12.06
C ALA A 328 10.76 6.65 13.07
N CYS A 329 9.69 7.30 12.60
CA CYS A 329 9.04 8.42 13.31
C CYS A 329 7.60 8.24 13.81
N GLY A 330 7.12 7.01 14.03
CA GLY A 330 5.75 6.83 14.55
C GLY A 330 4.63 7.22 13.56
N GLN A 331 4.99 7.49 12.31
CA GLN A 331 4.13 7.68 11.14
C GLN A 331 4.47 6.63 10.09
N MET A 332 3.54 6.29 9.21
CA MET A 332 3.83 5.39 8.09
C MET A 332 4.71 6.03 7.01
N TRP A 333 5.66 5.25 6.47
CA TRP A 333 6.44 5.60 5.26
C TRP A 333 5.71 5.15 3.99
N GLU A 334 6.05 5.71 2.82
CA GLU A 334 5.27 5.48 1.60
C GLU A 334 5.33 4.01 1.10
N GLY A 335 6.54 3.52 0.79
CA GLY A 335 6.75 2.21 0.19
C GLY A 335 7.98 2.10 -0.70
N ILE A 336 8.20 0.90 -1.25
CA ILE A 336 9.04 0.70 -2.46
C ILE A 336 8.13 0.86 -3.67
N VAL A 337 8.48 1.75 -4.59
CA VAL A 337 7.74 2.03 -5.82
C VAL A 337 8.50 1.47 -7.03
N LEU A 338 7.77 0.71 -7.85
CA LEU A 338 8.14 0.34 -9.20
C LEU A 338 7.05 0.91 -10.12
N GLU A 339 7.40 1.82 -11.02
CA GLU A 339 6.50 2.50 -11.93
C GLU A 339 6.44 1.94 -13.35
N SER A 340 7.40 1.14 -13.82
CA SER A 340 7.46 0.71 -15.23
C SER A 340 8.12 -0.64 -15.53
N ALA A 341 7.84 -1.17 -16.72
CA ALA A 341 8.44 -2.40 -17.22
C ALA A 341 9.97 -2.27 -17.37
N GLY A 342 10.70 -3.27 -16.85
CA GLY A 342 12.17 -3.29 -16.78
C GLY A 342 12.71 -3.04 -15.37
N GLU A 343 11.86 -2.61 -14.44
CA GLU A 343 12.18 -2.44 -13.01
C GLU A 343 11.93 -3.74 -12.26
N LYS A 344 12.85 -4.12 -11.35
CA LYS A 344 12.72 -5.37 -10.60
C LYS A 344 13.03 -5.24 -9.10
N LEU A 345 12.15 -5.81 -8.28
CA LEU A 345 12.40 -6.06 -6.85
C LEU A 345 12.65 -7.55 -6.59
N VAL A 346 13.73 -7.90 -5.90
CA VAL A 346 13.94 -9.27 -5.39
C VAL A 346 14.11 -9.22 -3.88
N SER A 347 13.20 -9.87 -3.15
CA SER A 347 13.11 -9.82 -1.69
C SER A 347 13.14 -11.23 -1.10
N LYS A 348 14.15 -11.53 -0.28
CA LYS A 348 14.26 -12.82 0.42
C LYS A 348 14.38 -12.66 1.94
N SER A 349 13.37 -13.14 2.67
CA SER A 349 13.34 -13.16 4.14
C SER A 349 13.49 -11.77 4.80
N ASN A 350 12.91 -10.74 4.20
CA ASN A 350 12.95 -9.37 4.73
C ASN A 350 11.75 -9.07 5.65
N LEU A 351 11.88 -8.08 6.53
CA LEU A 351 10.79 -7.54 7.33
C LEU A 351 10.41 -6.14 6.80
N PHE A 352 9.21 -6.01 6.24
CA PHE A 352 8.60 -4.74 5.87
C PHE A 352 7.55 -4.35 6.91
N ARG A 353 7.74 -3.21 7.57
CA ARG A 353 6.90 -2.79 8.69
C ARG A 353 6.47 -1.34 8.60
N ASP A 354 5.25 -1.08 9.07
CA ASP A 354 4.69 0.26 9.28
C ASP A 354 4.70 1.15 8.01
N ALA A 355 4.48 0.55 6.83
CA ALA A 355 4.37 1.24 5.54
C ALA A 355 2.91 1.51 5.16
N LEU A 356 2.68 2.54 4.34
CA LEU A 356 1.40 2.76 3.68
C LEU A 356 1.16 1.68 2.60
N ARG A 357 2.17 1.42 1.75
CA ARG A 357 2.16 0.40 0.69
C ARG A 357 3.57 -0.20 0.55
N ALA A 358 3.91 -1.20 1.37
CA ALA A 358 5.31 -1.60 1.53
C ALA A 358 6.03 -1.97 0.21
N VAL A 359 5.29 -2.57 -0.74
CA VAL A 359 5.65 -2.64 -2.16
C VAL A 359 4.47 -2.12 -3.00
N ASN A 360 4.76 -1.30 -4.02
CA ASN A 360 3.81 -0.70 -4.94
C ASN A 360 4.33 -0.87 -6.39
N ALA A 361 3.83 -1.89 -7.09
CA ALA A 361 4.28 -2.25 -8.43
C ALA A 361 3.27 -1.84 -9.52
N ARG A 362 3.74 -1.17 -10.58
CA ARG A 362 2.91 -0.61 -11.67
C ARG A 362 3.42 -0.97 -13.06
N LEU A 363 2.57 -0.74 -14.07
CA LEU A 363 2.87 -0.72 -15.52
C LEU A 363 3.93 -1.75 -16.03
N GLY A 364 3.82 -3.01 -15.63
CA GLY A 364 4.69 -4.09 -16.13
C GLY A 364 5.96 -4.37 -15.33
N ALA A 365 6.19 -3.68 -14.21
CA ALA A 365 7.28 -3.98 -13.28
C ALA A 365 7.24 -5.43 -12.74
N ASP A 366 8.40 -5.99 -12.41
CA ASP A 366 8.55 -7.37 -11.94
C ASP A 366 8.94 -7.42 -10.44
N PHE A 367 8.47 -8.45 -9.73
CA PHE A 367 8.91 -8.68 -8.35
C PHE A 367 8.89 -10.16 -7.93
N GLU A 368 9.89 -10.53 -7.14
CA GLU A 368 10.02 -11.86 -6.54
C GLU A 368 10.15 -11.71 -5.02
N ILE A 369 9.16 -12.17 -4.26
CA ILE A 369 9.09 -11.98 -2.81
C ILE A 369 8.97 -13.35 -2.12
N GLY A 370 10.10 -13.85 -1.63
CA GLY A 370 10.21 -15.11 -0.89
C GLY A 370 10.39 -14.89 0.61
N GLY A 371 9.68 -15.66 1.44
CA GLY A 371 9.94 -15.80 2.88
C GLY A 371 9.82 -14.53 3.72
N SER A 372 9.24 -13.44 3.18
CA SER A 372 9.30 -12.11 3.79
C SER A 372 8.09 -11.83 4.69
N ILE A 373 8.23 -10.95 5.68
CA ILE A 373 7.19 -10.59 6.64
C ILE A 373 6.73 -9.16 6.38
N PHE A 374 5.43 -8.96 6.19
CA PHE A 374 4.75 -7.67 6.08
C PHE A 374 3.91 -7.48 7.34
N ARG A 375 4.29 -6.57 8.24
CA ARG A 375 3.61 -6.38 9.53
C ARG A 375 3.14 -4.94 9.73
N ALA A 376 1.88 -4.77 10.15
CA ALA A 376 1.29 -3.45 10.47
C ALA A 376 1.40 -2.41 9.34
N ASN A 377 1.47 -2.86 8.08
CA ASN A 377 1.39 -2.02 6.89
C ASN A 377 -0.08 -1.83 6.50
N ASN A 378 -0.49 -0.66 6.01
CA ASN A 378 -1.89 -0.47 5.55
C ASN A 378 -2.19 -1.37 4.33
N VAL A 379 -1.24 -1.42 3.39
CA VAL A 379 -1.18 -2.45 2.33
C VAL A 379 0.21 -3.09 2.33
N GLY A 380 0.29 -4.42 2.33
CA GLY A 380 1.57 -5.13 2.20
C GLY A 380 2.16 -5.00 0.79
N ILE A 381 1.42 -5.47 -0.22
CA ILE A 381 1.77 -5.32 -1.65
C ILE A 381 0.59 -4.72 -2.41
N LEU A 382 0.80 -3.61 -3.11
CA LEU A 382 -0.09 -3.06 -4.12
C LEU A 382 0.45 -3.43 -5.51
N VAL A 383 -0.42 -3.95 -6.37
CA VAL A 383 -0.17 -4.18 -7.80
C VAL A 383 -1.22 -3.42 -8.60
N ASP A 384 -0.79 -2.51 -9.47
CA ASP A 384 -1.65 -1.52 -10.13
C ASP A 384 -1.20 -1.21 -11.56
N SER A 385 -1.86 -1.78 -12.58
CA SER A 385 -1.44 -1.54 -13.96
C SER A 385 -1.93 -0.21 -14.57
N ALA A 386 -3.04 0.36 -14.08
CA ALA A 386 -3.74 1.56 -14.58
C ALA A 386 -4.05 1.65 -16.10
N GLN A 387 -3.54 0.74 -16.94
CA GLN A 387 -3.57 0.78 -18.42
C GLN A 387 -3.85 -0.60 -19.04
N GLY A 388 -4.10 -1.64 -18.24
CA GLY A 388 -4.47 -2.98 -18.71
C GLY A 388 -3.31 -3.80 -19.31
N VAL A 389 -2.07 -3.33 -19.15
CA VAL A 389 -0.83 -4.05 -19.46
C VAL A 389 -0.68 -5.22 -18.48
N ALA A 390 -0.32 -6.40 -18.99
CA ALA A 390 -0.02 -7.52 -18.12
C ALA A 390 1.24 -7.19 -17.29
N VAL A 391 1.12 -7.32 -15.97
CA VAL A 391 2.29 -7.30 -15.10
C VAL A 391 3.03 -8.61 -15.33
N HIS A 392 4.36 -8.62 -15.39
CA HIS A 392 5.10 -9.88 -15.37
C HIS A 392 4.68 -10.67 -14.11
N PRO A 393 4.66 -12.02 -14.13
CA PRO A 393 4.11 -12.82 -13.06
C PRO A 393 4.94 -12.70 -11.79
N GLY A 394 4.69 -11.63 -11.03
CA GLY A 394 5.26 -11.41 -9.73
C GLY A 394 4.85 -12.56 -8.83
N SER A 395 5.82 -13.11 -8.11
CA SER A 395 5.60 -14.29 -7.27
C SER A 395 5.78 -13.94 -5.80
N VAL A 396 4.83 -14.38 -4.98
CA VAL A 396 4.90 -14.29 -3.53
C VAL A 396 4.84 -15.69 -2.96
N THR A 397 5.90 -16.12 -2.29
CA THR A 397 6.03 -17.46 -1.70
C THR A 397 6.56 -17.40 -0.27
N GLY A 398 6.15 -18.31 0.60
CA GLY A 398 6.60 -18.43 2.00
C GLY A 398 6.42 -17.17 2.87
N SER A 399 5.68 -16.17 2.42
CA SER A 399 5.66 -14.83 3.03
C SER A 399 4.48 -14.64 3.97
N ARG A 400 4.66 -13.84 5.03
CA ARG A 400 3.66 -13.65 6.09
C ARG A 400 3.13 -12.21 6.10
N PHE A 401 1.82 -12.04 6.06
CA PHE A 401 1.13 -10.76 6.12
C PHE A 401 0.37 -10.67 7.44
N GLU A 402 0.72 -9.70 8.28
CA GLU A 402 0.32 -9.63 9.68
C GLU A 402 -0.41 -8.33 10.02
N GLY A 403 -1.62 -8.54 10.55
CA GLY A 403 -2.40 -7.60 11.33
C GLY A 403 -1.59 -6.98 12.47
N GLY A 404 -1.91 -5.75 12.85
CA GLY A 404 -1.29 -5.11 14.02
C GLY A 404 -1.77 -3.68 14.28
N SER A 405 -1.33 -3.13 15.39
CA SER A 405 -1.48 -1.70 15.69
C SER A 405 -0.69 -0.88 14.68
N MET A 406 -1.40 -0.34 13.69
CA MET A 406 -0.84 0.54 12.67
C MET A 406 -0.44 1.89 13.25
N LEU A 407 0.66 2.44 12.76
CA LEU A 407 0.96 3.87 12.90
C LEU A 407 -0.06 4.70 12.11
N PRO A 408 -0.36 5.95 12.52
CA PRO A 408 -1.14 6.86 11.69
C PRO A 408 -0.53 7.03 10.28
N PRO A 409 -1.36 7.10 9.23
CA PRO A 409 -0.90 7.45 7.89
C PRO A 409 -0.72 8.97 7.76
N PHE A 410 0.30 9.38 7.00
CA PHE A 410 0.43 10.76 6.58
C PHE A 410 -0.78 11.18 5.70
N ALA A 411 -1.32 12.37 5.95
CA ALA A 411 -2.32 13.06 5.13
C ALA A 411 -3.54 12.24 4.64
N GLY A 412 -4.34 11.67 5.54
CA GLY A 412 -5.73 11.26 5.24
C GLY A 412 -5.93 10.13 4.22
N ALA A 413 -4.85 9.41 3.86
CA ALA A 413 -4.85 8.38 2.84
C ALA A 413 -5.47 7.05 3.32
N TYR A 414 -6.80 6.97 3.35
CA TYR A 414 -7.53 5.74 3.69
C TYR A 414 -7.53 4.71 2.54
N ALA A 415 -6.51 3.86 2.50
CA ALA A 415 -6.57 2.59 1.77
C ALA A 415 -7.31 1.51 2.60
N PRO A 416 -7.91 0.48 1.96
CA PRO A 416 -8.46 -0.68 2.66
C PRO A 416 -7.34 -1.54 3.27
N TYR A 417 -7.57 -2.11 4.45
CA TYR A 417 -6.53 -2.82 5.19
C TYR A 417 -6.29 -4.23 4.63
N ALA A 418 -5.27 -4.37 3.78
CA ALA A 418 -5.07 -5.57 2.96
C ALA A 418 -3.65 -6.11 3.00
N GLY A 419 -3.50 -7.44 3.06
CA GLY A 419 -2.20 -8.10 2.87
C GLY A 419 -1.67 -7.82 1.47
N ILE A 420 -2.48 -8.11 0.45
CA ILE A 420 -2.21 -7.80 -0.96
C ILE A 420 -3.43 -7.15 -1.59
N TRP A 421 -3.23 -6.05 -2.31
CA TRP A 421 -4.25 -5.39 -3.13
C TRP A 421 -3.81 -5.38 -4.60
N VAL A 422 -4.58 -6.04 -5.46
CA VAL A 422 -4.42 -6.04 -6.92
C VAL A 422 -5.52 -5.20 -7.55
N ARG A 423 -5.17 -4.24 -8.41
CA ARG A 423 -6.13 -3.48 -9.22
C ARG A 423 -5.73 -3.43 -10.70
N GLU A 424 -6.70 -3.61 -11.58
CA GLU A 424 -6.59 -3.41 -13.03
C GLU A 424 -5.47 -4.22 -13.70
N SER A 425 -5.04 -5.34 -13.10
CA SER A 425 -3.81 -6.06 -13.46
C SER A 425 -4.07 -7.51 -13.86
N ARG A 426 -3.28 -8.04 -14.80
CA ARG A 426 -3.33 -9.45 -15.21
C ARG A 426 -2.10 -10.17 -14.68
N GLY A 427 -2.26 -11.29 -13.98
CA GLY A 427 -1.19 -12.30 -13.83
C GLY A 427 -0.51 -12.44 -12.46
N LEU A 428 -1.13 -12.04 -11.34
CA LEU A 428 -0.48 -12.26 -10.03
C LEU A 428 -0.63 -13.70 -9.54
N HIS A 429 0.49 -14.38 -9.25
CA HIS A 429 0.52 -15.75 -8.71
C HIS A 429 0.96 -15.74 -7.24
N LEU A 430 0.12 -16.30 -6.36
CA LEU A 430 0.31 -16.29 -4.91
C LEU A 430 0.40 -17.72 -4.37
N GLY A 431 1.61 -18.07 -3.93
CA GLY A 431 2.01 -19.44 -3.57
C GLY A 431 2.67 -20.16 -4.74
N SER A 432 2.77 -21.49 -4.62
CA SER A 432 3.20 -22.37 -5.71
C SER A 432 2.72 -23.80 -5.48
N ALA A 433 2.99 -24.66 -6.45
CA ALA A 433 2.82 -26.12 -6.40
C ALA A 433 3.38 -26.79 -5.13
N ALA A 434 2.89 -28.02 -4.91
CA ALA A 434 3.14 -28.91 -3.79
C ALA A 434 4.54 -28.83 -3.14
N GLY A 435 4.57 -28.67 -1.81
CA GLY A 435 5.79 -28.82 -1.00
C GLY A 435 6.55 -27.52 -0.67
N THR A 436 6.14 -26.38 -1.20
CA THR A 436 6.76 -25.08 -0.87
C THR A 436 6.16 -24.43 0.38
N ALA A 437 6.88 -23.45 0.92
CA ALA A 437 6.43 -22.67 2.07
C ALA A 437 5.17 -21.86 1.72
N LYS A 438 4.10 -22.07 2.49
CA LYS A 438 2.81 -21.38 2.34
C LYS A 438 2.95 -19.90 2.67
N ASN A 439 2.26 -19.01 1.93
CA ASN A 439 2.04 -17.66 2.45
C ASN A 439 1.00 -17.69 3.57
N VAL A 440 1.12 -16.80 4.55
CA VAL A 440 0.26 -16.76 5.74
C VAL A 440 -0.28 -15.36 5.95
N PHE A 441 -1.59 -15.18 5.81
CA PHE A 441 -2.33 -13.95 6.06
C PHE A 441 -3.03 -14.06 7.41
N VAL A 442 -2.80 -13.13 8.33
CA VAL A 442 -3.36 -13.20 9.70
C VAL A 442 -3.78 -11.84 10.24
N GLY A 443 -4.99 -11.71 10.80
CA GLY A 443 -5.42 -10.51 11.54
C GLY A 443 -5.70 -9.26 10.70
N LEU A 444 -5.96 -9.42 9.41
CA LEU A 444 -6.22 -8.34 8.44
C LEU A 444 -7.73 -8.11 8.25
N GLU A 445 -8.12 -7.00 7.61
CA GLU A 445 -9.50 -6.83 7.12
C GLU A 445 -9.74 -7.67 5.85
N HIS A 446 -8.74 -7.68 4.97
CA HIS A 446 -8.68 -8.49 3.77
C HIS A 446 -7.32 -9.19 3.64
N GLY A 447 -7.30 -10.48 3.30
CA GLY A 447 -6.06 -11.16 2.95
C GLY A 447 -5.58 -10.70 1.57
N ILE A 448 -6.42 -10.96 0.57
CA ILE A 448 -6.25 -10.51 -0.82
C ILE A 448 -7.48 -9.69 -1.23
N LEU A 449 -7.24 -8.52 -1.80
CA LEU A 449 -8.24 -7.66 -2.42
C LEU A 449 -7.94 -7.55 -3.93
N ALA A 450 -8.84 -8.04 -4.79
CA ALA A 450 -8.72 -7.96 -6.24
C ALA A 450 -9.80 -7.06 -6.85
N ARG A 451 -9.44 -6.12 -7.72
CA ARG A 451 -10.38 -5.24 -8.44
C ARG A 451 -10.04 -5.16 -9.93
N ASN A 452 -10.93 -5.57 -10.83
CA ASN A 452 -10.66 -5.66 -12.27
C ASN A 452 -9.34 -6.42 -12.58
N ALA A 453 -9.05 -7.51 -11.87
CA ALA A 453 -7.73 -8.12 -11.88
C ALA A 453 -7.79 -9.65 -11.94
N SER A 454 -6.80 -10.26 -12.58
CA SER A 454 -6.65 -11.72 -12.65
C SER A 454 -5.58 -12.20 -11.67
N VAL A 455 -5.97 -13.12 -10.77
CA VAL A 455 -5.16 -13.58 -9.63
C VAL A 455 -5.31 -15.09 -9.45
N TRP A 456 -4.18 -15.76 -9.27
CA TRP A 456 -4.08 -17.18 -8.95
C TRP A 456 -3.59 -17.32 -7.50
N VAL A 457 -4.30 -18.10 -6.69
CA VAL A 457 -4.08 -18.22 -5.25
C VAL A 457 -4.04 -19.69 -4.87
N GLU A 458 -2.86 -20.26 -4.63
CA GLU A 458 -2.68 -21.68 -4.29
C GLU A 458 -1.77 -21.89 -3.07
N ASN A 459 -2.01 -22.93 -2.28
CA ASN A 459 -1.17 -23.29 -1.13
C ASN A 459 -1.01 -22.18 -0.05
N ASN A 460 -1.99 -21.30 0.15
CA ASN A 460 -1.94 -20.21 1.14
C ASN A 460 -2.73 -20.52 2.43
N VAL A 461 -2.43 -19.81 3.53
CA VAL A 461 -3.19 -19.88 4.79
C VAL A 461 -3.75 -18.50 5.11
N PHE A 462 -5.06 -18.41 5.34
CA PHE A 462 -5.76 -17.24 5.82
C PHE A 462 -6.31 -17.52 7.22
N ARG A 463 -6.01 -16.66 8.19
CA ARG A 463 -6.48 -16.81 9.57
C ARG A 463 -6.97 -15.48 10.14
N ASP A 464 -8.01 -15.50 10.96
CA ASP A 464 -8.47 -14.32 11.72
C ASP A 464 -8.72 -13.09 10.83
N ILE A 465 -9.20 -13.30 9.60
CA ILE A 465 -9.53 -12.21 8.66
C ILE A 465 -10.94 -11.72 9.00
N LEU A 466 -11.04 -10.55 9.61
CA LEU A 466 -12.26 -10.05 10.25
C LEU A 466 -12.52 -8.58 9.88
N PRO A 467 -13.79 -8.14 9.76
CA PRO A 467 -14.12 -6.73 9.52
C PRO A 467 -13.54 -5.86 10.63
N GLN A 468 -12.75 -4.86 10.26
CA GLN A 468 -12.16 -3.93 11.23
C GLN A 468 -13.24 -2.97 11.77
N PRO A 469 -13.24 -2.65 13.09
CA PRO A 469 -14.26 -1.79 13.70
C PRO A 469 -14.03 -0.28 13.49
N LEU A 470 -13.16 0.11 12.55
CA LEU A 470 -12.73 1.50 12.37
C LEU A 470 -13.89 2.44 11.99
N PRO A 471 -13.99 3.64 12.60
CA PRO A 471 -15.00 4.62 12.25
C PRO A 471 -14.69 5.27 10.89
N GLN A 472 -15.33 4.79 9.81
CA GLN A 472 -15.24 5.45 8.50
C GLN A 472 -16.06 6.77 8.49
N PRO A 473 -15.49 7.91 8.04
CA PRO A 473 -16.15 9.22 8.14
C PRO A 473 -17.41 9.48 7.29
N SER A 474 -17.99 8.48 6.60
CA SER A 474 -18.92 8.75 5.49
C SER A 474 -20.04 7.74 5.26
N GLY A 475 -20.44 6.96 6.28
CA GLY A 475 -21.61 6.07 6.20
C GLY A 475 -21.50 4.95 5.15
N GLN A 476 -20.31 4.73 4.58
CA GLN A 476 -20.04 3.61 3.69
C GLN A 476 -20.12 2.30 4.49
N ALA A 477 -20.58 1.24 3.82
CA ALA A 477 -20.76 -0.06 4.47
C ALA A 477 -19.44 -0.56 5.05
N ARG A 478 -19.47 -1.08 6.28
CA ARG A 478 -18.36 -1.80 6.91
C ARG A 478 -17.76 -2.79 5.90
N GLY A 479 -16.43 -2.81 5.79
CA GLY A 479 -15.73 -3.71 4.87
C GLY A 479 -16.16 -5.16 5.08
N SER A 480 -16.26 -5.94 3.99
CA SER A 480 -16.92 -7.24 4.04
C SER A 480 -16.10 -8.35 4.71
N GLY A 481 -14.89 -8.06 5.23
CA GLY A 481 -14.09 -8.98 6.06
C GLY A 481 -13.81 -10.31 5.38
N ALA A 482 -13.35 -10.29 4.13
CA ALA A 482 -13.15 -11.49 3.34
C ALA A 482 -11.66 -11.79 3.14
N ALA A 483 -11.26 -13.03 3.39
CA ALA A 483 -9.90 -13.51 3.15
C ALA A 483 -9.47 -13.33 1.69
N ILE A 484 -10.38 -13.57 0.75
CA ILE A 484 -10.27 -13.14 -0.64
C ILE A 484 -11.53 -12.35 -1.00
N TYR A 485 -11.40 -11.06 -1.30
CA TYR A 485 -12.44 -10.25 -1.95
C TYR A 485 -12.04 -9.96 -3.38
N ALA A 486 -12.92 -10.26 -4.35
CA ALA A 486 -12.67 -9.94 -5.74
C ALA A 486 -13.89 -9.28 -6.41
N ASN A 487 -13.65 -8.24 -7.22
CA ASN A 487 -14.72 -7.49 -7.86
C ASN A 487 -14.35 -6.89 -9.22
N ALA A 488 -15.18 -7.11 -10.24
CA ALA A 488 -15.06 -6.41 -11.53
C ALA A 488 -16.01 -5.21 -11.65
N SER A 489 -15.73 -4.34 -12.63
CA SER A 489 -16.57 -3.20 -12.99
C SER A 489 -16.69 -3.10 -14.51
N ALA A 490 -17.91 -3.29 -15.02
CA ALA A 490 -18.21 -3.25 -16.45
C ALA A 490 -17.93 -1.88 -17.13
N ALA A 491 -17.67 -0.83 -16.36
CA ALA A 491 -17.38 0.50 -16.87
C ALA A 491 -15.91 0.72 -17.31
N VAL A 492 -15.03 -0.28 -17.15
CA VAL A 492 -13.56 -0.11 -17.26
C VAL A 492 -12.89 -1.09 -18.25
N MET A 493 -13.63 -2.09 -18.78
CA MET A 493 -12.96 -3.31 -19.28
C MET A 493 -12.72 -3.35 -20.79
N ASN A 494 -11.43 -3.46 -21.15
CA ASN A 494 -10.90 -3.96 -22.42
C ASN A 494 -10.38 -5.42 -22.30
N PHE A 495 -10.66 -6.12 -21.19
CA PHE A 495 -10.25 -7.52 -20.96
C PHE A 495 -11.08 -8.21 -19.89
N ASP A 496 -11.07 -9.55 -19.90
CA ASP A 496 -11.84 -10.39 -18.98
C ASP A 496 -11.01 -10.78 -17.74
N PRO A 497 -11.41 -10.36 -16.52
CA PRO A 497 -10.70 -10.69 -15.28
C PRO A 497 -11.03 -12.11 -14.79
N ARG A 498 -10.03 -12.80 -14.22
CA ARG A 498 -10.13 -14.21 -13.83
C ARG A 498 -9.56 -14.50 -12.45
N LEU A 499 -10.36 -15.08 -11.56
CA LEU A 499 -9.94 -15.49 -10.23
C LEU A 499 -9.83 -17.01 -10.13
N VAL A 500 -8.64 -17.51 -9.82
CA VAL A 500 -8.40 -18.93 -9.52
C VAL A 500 -7.97 -19.06 -8.06
N VAL A 501 -8.74 -19.80 -7.26
CA VAL A 501 -8.48 -20.09 -5.85
C VAL A 501 -8.36 -21.60 -5.65
N GLY A 502 -7.14 -22.04 -5.41
CA GLY A 502 -6.74 -23.44 -5.37
C GLY A 502 -6.39 -23.94 -6.77
N LEU A 503 -6.70 -25.20 -7.04
CA LEU A 503 -6.15 -25.91 -8.20
C LEU A 503 -6.83 -25.52 -9.53
N GLU A 504 -6.02 -25.13 -10.51
CA GLU A 504 -6.41 -25.17 -11.92
C GLU A 504 -6.47 -26.63 -12.42
N ASN A 505 -7.04 -26.89 -13.60
CA ASN A 505 -7.32 -28.26 -14.11
C ASN A 505 -6.08 -29.18 -14.06
N GLY A 506 -6.30 -30.46 -13.73
CA GLY A 506 -5.34 -31.55 -14.00
C GLY A 506 -4.98 -32.45 -12.82
N PHE A 507 -5.12 -31.97 -11.59
CA PHE A 507 -4.61 -32.69 -10.41
C PHE A 507 -5.63 -33.68 -9.80
N SER A 508 -5.15 -34.90 -9.53
CA SER A 508 -5.80 -36.00 -8.81
C SER A 508 -4.86 -36.56 -7.73
N GLY A 509 -5.40 -37.30 -6.75
CA GLY A 509 -4.58 -37.95 -5.72
C GLY A 509 -3.87 -36.97 -4.75
N PRO A 510 -2.65 -37.28 -4.26
CA PRO A 510 -2.00 -36.59 -3.14
C PRO A 510 -1.70 -35.09 -3.38
N ASP A 511 -1.60 -34.65 -4.64
CA ASP A 511 -1.38 -33.24 -4.99
C ASP A 511 -2.51 -32.31 -4.50
N LEU A 512 -3.72 -32.84 -4.34
CA LEU A 512 -4.86 -32.10 -3.77
C LEU A 512 -4.60 -31.62 -2.34
N ALA A 513 -3.87 -32.38 -1.51
CA ALA A 513 -3.55 -31.96 -0.15
C ALA A 513 -2.44 -30.88 -0.11
N ALA A 514 -1.54 -30.91 -1.10
CA ALA A 514 -0.33 -30.10 -1.09
C ALA A 514 -0.54 -28.68 -1.67
N ALA A 515 -1.53 -28.48 -2.55
CA ALA A 515 -1.89 -27.17 -3.12
C ALA A 515 -3.07 -26.46 -2.41
N GLN A 516 -3.64 -27.07 -1.37
CA GLN A 516 -4.80 -26.54 -0.63
C GLN A 516 -4.54 -25.16 0.00
N ASN A 517 -5.39 -24.18 -0.32
CA ASN A 517 -5.56 -23.02 0.55
C ASN A 517 -6.40 -23.39 1.77
N ARG A 518 -6.02 -22.88 2.93
CA ARG A 518 -6.76 -23.06 4.19
C ARG A 518 -7.24 -21.74 4.75
N PHE A 519 -8.53 -21.63 5.05
CA PHE A 519 -9.18 -20.47 5.65
C PHE A 519 -9.66 -20.86 7.06
N VAL A 520 -9.26 -20.13 8.10
CA VAL A 520 -9.56 -20.49 9.50
C VAL A 520 -10.02 -19.25 10.28
N ASN A 521 -11.18 -19.31 10.94
CA ASN A 521 -11.69 -18.20 11.76
C ASN A 521 -11.82 -16.85 10.98
N CYS A 522 -12.10 -16.91 9.68
CA CYS A 522 -12.37 -15.72 8.86
C CYS A 522 -13.86 -15.36 8.91
N TYR A 523 -14.23 -14.11 8.64
CA TYR A 523 -15.64 -13.75 8.49
C TYR A 523 -16.21 -14.22 7.15
N MET A 524 -15.49 -14.00 6.04
CA MET A 524 -15.75 -14.70 4.77
C MET A 524 -14.49 -15.36 4.22
N GLY A 525 -14.66 -16.51 3.57
CA GLY A 525 -13.59 -17.20 2.85
C GLY A 525 -13.30 -16.50 1.52
N VAL A 526 -14.16 -16.75 0.53
CA VAL A 526 -14.05 -16.15 -0.81
C VAL A 526 -15.33 -15.38 -1.14
N HIS A 527 -15.20 -14.06 -1.37
CA HIS A 527 -16.28 -13.16 -1.76
C HIS A 527 -16.03 -12.61 -3.16
N VAL A 528 -16.91 -12.91 -4.11
CA VAL A 528 -16.80 -12.45 -5.51
C VAL A 528 -18.02 -11.65 -5.94
N ARG A 529 -17.79 -10.53 -6.65
CA ARG A 529 -18.85 -9.60 -7.06
C ARG A 529 -18.64 -9.06 -8.48
N ASN A 530 -19.71 -9.06 -9.28
CA ASN A 530 -19.73 -8.62 -10.70
C ASN A 530 -18.81 -9.46 -11.63
N GLY A 531 -19.17 -9.52 -12.91
CA GLY A 531 -18.63 -10.47 -13.92
C GLY A 531 -17.11 -10.70 -13.89
N MET A 532 -16.71 -11.90 -13.49
CA MET A 532 -15.37 -12.48 -13.65
C MET A 532 -15.52 -13.98 -13.95
N ASP A 533 -14.54 -14.58 -14.65
CA ASP A 533 -14.38 -16.04 -14.62
C ASP A 533 -13.82 -16.45 -13.25
N VAL A 534 -14.48 -17.39 -12.58
CA VAL A 534 -14.17 -17.77 -11.20
C VAL A 534 -14.00 -19.27 -11.09
N ARG A 535 -12.87 -19.71 -10.55
CA ARG A 535 -12.66 -21.09 -10.13
C ARG A 535 -12.21 -21.17 -8.68
N ILE A 536 -12.94 -21.92 -7.88
CA ILE A 536 -12.65 -22.16 -6.47
C ILE A 536 -12.61 -23.68 -6.28
N ARG A 537 -11.41 -24.28 -6.26
CA ARG A 537 -11.24 -25.74 -6.25
C ARG A 537 -10.24 -26.23 -5.22
N GLY A 538 -10.64 -27.24 -4.42
CA GLY A 538 -9.71 -27.91 -3.51
C GLY A 538 -9.25 -27.04 -2.34
N ASN A 539 -10.17 -26.29 -1.72
CA ASN A 539 -9.88 -25.42 -0.57
C ASN A 539 -10.54 -25.95 0.71
N VAL A 540 -9.91 -25.67 1.86
CA VAL A 540 -10.46 -26.01 3.19
C VAL A 540 -10.84 -24.73 3.92
N MET A 541 -12.11 -24.60 4.32
CA MET A 541 -12.65 -23.45 5.05
C MET A 541 -13.21 -23.94 6.38
N ASP A 542 -12.69 -23.45 7.50
CA ASP A 542 -12.93 -23.99 8.83
C ASP A 542 -13.32 -22.86 9.81
N SER A 543 -14.48 -23.03 10.46
CA SER A 543 -14.94 -22.19 11.58
C SER A 543 -15.10 -20.71 11.22
N LEU A 544 -15.58 -20.43 10.00
CA LEU A 544 -15.88 -19.07 9.55
C LEU A 544 -17.11 -18.50 10.28
N THR A 545 -17.18 -17.17 10.45
CA THR A 545 -18.31 -16.51 11.15
C THR A 545 -19.41 -15.97 10.23
N GLY A 546 -19.21 -16.01 8.91
CA GLY A 546 -20.19 -15.57 7.89
C GLY A 546 -20.40 -16.61 6.79
N TYR A 547 -19.72 -16.44 5.65
CA TYR A 547 -19.90 -17.23 4.43
C TYR A 547 -18.59 -17.92 4.02
N GLY A 548 -18.65 -19.21 3.67
CA GLY A 548 -17.52 -19.90 3.01
C GLY A 548 -17.24 -19.31 1.64
N VAL A 549 -18.15 -19.53 0.70
CA VAL A 549 -18.13 -18.94 -0.64
C VAL A 549 -19.35 -18.05 -0.82
N PHE A 550 -19.16 -16.79 -1.20
CA PHE A 550 -20.24 -15.87 -1.56
C PHE A 550 -19.98 -15.25 -2.93
N VAL A 551 -20.86 -15.52 -3.90
CA VAL A 551 -20.76 -14.98 -5.26
C VAL A 551 -22.01 -14.19 -5.59
N GLN A 552 -21.87 -12.98 -6.13
CA GLN A 552 -23.02 -12.15 -6.46
C GLN A 552 -22.84 -11.27 -7.70
N ARG A 553 -23.97 -10.90 -8.33
CA ARG A 553 -24.05 -9.90 -9.44
C ARG A 553 -23.29 -10.27 -10.72
N GLN A 554 -22.99 -11.55 -10.92
CA GLN A 554 -22.23 -12.05 -12.07
C GLN A 554 -23.01 -11.92 -13.39
N ARG A 555 -22.30 -11.71 -14.51
CA ARG A 555 -22.88 -11.53 -15.86
C ARG A 555 -21.97 -12.17 -16.92
N GLY A 556 -22.48 -13.12 -17.71
CA GLY A 556 -21.79 -13.63 -18.91
C GLY A 556 -20.69 -14.69 -18.71
N ASP A 557 -20.10 -14.79 -17.52
CA ASP A 557 -18.92 -15.62 -17.26
C ASP A 557 -19.21 -17.07 -16.80
N SER A 558 -18.18 -17.78 -16.33
CA SER A 558 -18.29 -19.06 -15.62
C SER A 558 -17.91 -18.95 -14.13
N VAL A 559 -18.59 -19.73 -13.29
CA VAL A 559 -18.26 -19.86 -11.87
C VAL A 559 -18.25 -21.33 -11.46
N TRP A 560 -17.07 -21.90 -11.25
CA TRP A 560 -16.91 -23.32 -10.87
C TRP A 560 -16.41 -23.42 -9.43
N VAL A 561 -17.15 -24.11 -8.58
CA VAL A 561 -16.85 -24.33 -7.15
C VAL A 561 -16.81 -25.84 -6.90
N GLU A 562 -15.60 -26.40 -6.81
CA GLU A 562 -15.38 -27.85 -6.91
C GLU A 562 -14.53 -28.41 -5.77
N LYS A 563 -14.88 -29.58 -5.22
CA LYS A 563 -14.01 -30.33 -4.29
C LYS A 563 -13.49 -29.51 -3.08
N ASN A 564 -14.28 -28.55 -2.57
CA ASN A 564 -13.94 -27.78 -1.39
C ASN A 564 -14.56 -28.39 -0.13
N THR A 565 -13.85 -28.31 1.00
CA THR A 565 -14.33 -28.74 2.31
C THR A 565 -14.66 -27.50 3.15
N LEU A 566 -15.92 -27.33 3.54
CA LEU A 566 -16.44 -26.19 4.28
C LEU A 566 -17.00 -26.67 5.62
N GLU A 567 -16.23 -26.48 6.69
CA GLU A 567 -16.54 -26.94 8.03
C GLU A 567 -16.94 -25.78 8.94
N GLN A 568 -18.02 -26.00 9.68
CA GLN A 568 -18.54 -25.07 10.69
C GLN A 568 -18.95 -23.66 10.21
N CYS A 569 -19.04 -23.42 8.90
CA CYS A 569 -19.56 -22.18 8.32
C CYS A 569 -21.08 -21.99 8.60
N PRO A 570 -21.55 -20.79 9.01
CA PRO A 570 -22.97 -20.47 9.12
C PRO A 570 -23.72 -20.56 7.78
N VAL A 571 -23.12 -20.06 6.70
CA VAL A 571 -23.55 -20.35 5.34
C VAL A 571 -22.36 -20.96 4.60
N GLY A 572 -22.52 -22.18 4.08
CA GLY A 572 -21.48 -22.82 3.28
C GLY A 572 -21.22 -22.02 2.01
N MET A 573 -22.20 -22.02 1.11
CA MET A 573 -22.12 -21.29 -0.16
C MET A 573 -23.38 -20.46 -0.41
N SER A 574 -23.21 -19.25 -0.95
CA SER A 574 -24.32 -18.38 -1.34
C SER A 574 -24.09 -17.76 -2.72
N PHE A 575 -25.12 -17.76 -3.56
CA PHE A 575 -25.11 -17.21 -4.92
C PHE A 575 -26.31 -16.29 -5.11
N GLY A 576 -26.14 -15.09 -5.68
CA GLY A 576 -27.26 -14.17 -5.86
C GLY A 576 -27.10 -13.16 -6.99
N SER A 577 -28.23 -12.81 -7.62
CA SER A 577 -28.30 -11.91 -8.79
C SER A 577 -27.36 -12.33 -9.94
N MET A 578 -27.37 -13.60 -10.30
CA MET A 578 -26.58 -14.16 -11.42
C MET A 578 -27.35 -14.00 -12.74
N ARG A 579 -26.69 -13.66 -13.86
CA ARG A 579 -27.36 -13.48 -15.17
C ARG A 579 -26.54 -14.02 -16.34
N GLY A 580 -27.04 -15.09 -16.98
CA GLY A 580 -26.36 -15.69 -18.16
C GLY A 580 -24.95 -16.21 -17.84
N VAL A 581 -24.80 -16.83 -16.66
CA VAL A 581 -23.53 -17.32 -16.12
C VAL A 581 -23.63 -18.84 -16.00
N ARG A 582 -22.63 -19.59 -16.47
CA ARG A 582 -22.57 -21.03 -16.28
C ARG A 582 -21.98 -21.34 -14.90
N VAL A 583 -22.72 -22.04 -14.05
CA VAL A 583 -22.30 -22.29 -12.66
C VAL A 583 -22.26 -23.79 -12.40
N LEU A 584 -21.14 -24.29 -11.88
CA LEU A 584 -20.99 -25.68 -11.47
C LEU A 584 -20.57 -25.73 -10.00
N ILE A 585 -21.39 -26.37 -9.16
CA ILE A 585 -21.07 -26.65 -7.76
C ILE A 585 -20.98 -28.17 -7.62
N SER A 586 -19.77 -28.72 -7.52
CA SER A 586 -19.53 -30.16 -7.66
C SER A 586 -18.57 -30.77 -6.64
N GLY A 587 -18.93 -31.91 -6.03
CA GLY A 587 -18.03 -32.68 -5.17
C GLY A 587 -17.57 -31.96 -3.90
N ASN A 588 -18.29 -30.94 -3.42
CA ASN A 588 -17.94 -30.21 -2.22
C ASN A 588 -18.50 -30.90 -0.97
N VAL A 589 -17.76 -30.84 0.13
CA VAL A 589 -18.17 -31.36 1.45
C VAL A 589 -18.50 -30.17 2.34
N ILE A 590 -19.71 -30.10 2.87
CA ILE A 590 -20.19 -28.98 3.70
C ILE A 590 -20.70 -29.52 5.03
N THR A 591 -20.01 -29.24 6.13
CA THR A 591 -20.34 -29.73 7.48
C THR A 591 -20.65 -28.60 8.46
N GLY A 592 -21.56 -28.82 9.43
CA GLY A 592 -21.84 -27.80 10.44
C GLY A 592 -22.77 -28.20 11.58
N ASP A 593 -22.30 -28.04 12.81
CA ASP A 593 -22.96 -28.55 14.02
C ASP A 593 -23.57 -27.46 14.94
N SER A 594 -23.39 -26.17 14.63
CA SER A 594 -23.92 -25.09 15.48
C SER A 594 -25.44 -24.89 15.34
N ALA A 595 -26.08 -24.45 16.43
CA ALA A 595 -27.53 -24.24 16.54
C ALA A 595 -28.07 -22.97 15.83
N VAL A 596 -27.23 -22.25 15.08
CA VAL A 596 -27.63 -21.06 14.30
C VAL A 596 -28.38 -21.51 13.04
N ARG A 597 -29.23 -20.66 12.44
CA ARG A 597 -29.86 -20.98 11.14
C ARG A 597 -28.80 -21.08 10.05
N ARG A 598 -28.45 -22.31 9.65
CA ARG A 598 -27.46 -22.58 8.59
C ARG A 598 -28.12 -22.93 7.26
N HIS A 599 -27.41 -22.61 6.18
CA HIS A 599 -27.70 -23.09 4.82
C HIS A 599 -26.43 -23.72 4.24
N GLY A 600 -26.53 -24.92 3.67
CA GLY A 600 -25.41 -25.55 2.97
C GLY A 600 -25.09 -24.79 1.69
N ILE A 601 -26.05 -24.77 0.77
CA ILE A 601 -26.00 -24.02 -0.49
C ILE A 601 -27.26 -23.17 -0.61
N ARG A 602 -27.12 -21.85 -0.77
CA ARG A 602 -28.22 -20.91 -0.96
C ARG A 602 -28.11 -20.19 -2.31
N LEU A 603 -29.11 -20.33 -3.16
CA LEU A 603 -29.32 -19.50 -4.34
C LEU A 603 -30.48 -18.55 -4.04
N ASP A 604 -30.23 -17.25 -4.14
CA ASP A 604 -31.20 -16.20 -3.85
C ASP A 604 -31.14 -15.12 -4.91
N MET A 605 -32.08 -15.17 -5.86
CA MET A 605 -32.14 -14.22 -6.97
C MET A 605 -33.11 -13.10 -6.62
N VAL A 606 -32.65 -11.85 -6.68
CA VAL A 606 -33.54 -10.70 -6.51
C VAL A 606 -34.41 -10.59 -7.76
N HIS A 607 -35.73 -10.68 -7.60
CA HIS A 607 -36.68 -10.50 -8.69
C HIS A 607 -36.70 -9.04 -9.15
N TYR A 608 -35.93 -8.74 -10.20
CA TYR A 608 -35.93 -7.44 -10.87
C TYR A 608 -36.98 -7.45 -12.00
N PRO A 609 -37.99 -6.56 -11.99
CA PRO A 609 -38.97 -6.47 -13.06
C PRO A 609 -38.29 -6.27 -14.43
N GLY A 610 -38.62 -7.13 -15.39
CA GLY A 610 -38.08 -7.06 -16.76
C GLY A 610 -36.73 -7.75 -17.01
N LEU A 611 -36.16 -8.45 -16.02
CA LEU A 611 -34.98 -9.30 -16.22
C LEU A 611 -35.33 -10.78 -16.06
N SER A 612 -34.89 -11.62 -17.01
CA SER A 612 -35.08 -13.07 -16.95
C SER A 612 -34.15 -13.71 -15.92
N ASN A 613 -34.72 -14.50 -15.01
CA ASN A 613 -34.00 -15.35 -14.04
C ASN A 613 -33.51 -16.67 -14.64
N ASN A 614 -33.33 -16.75 -15.97
CA ASN A 614 -32.85 -17.94 -16.65
C ASN A 614 -31.36 -18.20 -16.30
N LEU A 615 -31.13 -19.22 -15.47
CA LEU A 615 -29.81 -19.68 -15.04
C LEU A 615 -29.41 -20.95 -15.81
N SER A 616 -29.75 -21.07 -17.09
CA SER A 616 -29.41 -22.24 -17.90
C SER A 616 -27.91 -22.56 -17.84
N GLY A 617 -27.59 -23.76 -17.37
CA GLY A 617 -26.21 -24.15 -17.04
C GLY A 617 -25.79 -23.91 -15.59
N PHE A 618 -26.72 -23.69 -14.66
CA PHE A 618 -26.49 -23.76 -13.21
C PHE A 618 -26.75 -25.18 -12.71
N VAL A 619 -25.69 -25.87 -12.28
CA VAL A 619 -25.72 -27.28 -11.84
C VAL A 619 -25.11 -27.41 -10.44
N VAL A 620 -25.85 -28.06 -9.55
CA VAL A 620 -25.41 -28.45 -8.20
C VAL A 620 -25.39 -29.97 -8.15
N LYS A 621 -24.21 -30.60 -8.25
CA LYS A 621 -24.09 -32.04 -8.46
C LYS A 621 -23.14 -32.73 -7.47
N GLY A 622 -23.57 -33.87 -6.91
CA GLY A 622 -22.67 -34.75 -6.15
C GLY A 622 -21.95 -34.06 -4.97
N ASN A 623 -22.63 -33.14 -4.28
CA ASN A 623 -22.10 -32.52 -3.06
C ASN A 623 -22.61 -33.26 -1.81
N ASP A 624 -21.77 -33.33 -0.78
CA ASP A 624 -22.07 -33.93 0.51
C ASP A 624 -22.35 -32.84 1.55
N ILE A 625 -23.57 -32.81 2.11
CA ILE A 625 -24.06 -31.70 2.93
C ILE A 625 -24.59 -32.24 4.27
N PHE A 626 -23.86 -31.98 5.35
CA PHE A 626 -24.06 -32.54 6.70
C PHE A 626 -24.26 -31.44 7.75
N LEU A 627 -25.50 -31.05 8.06
CA LEU A 627 -25.71 -29.83 8.87
C LEU A 627 -26.97 -29.79 9.74
N ARG A 628 -26.92 -29.00 10.82
CA ARG A 628 -28.08 -28.62 11.66
C ARG A 628 -28.87 -27.43 11.08
N GLY A 629 -29.19 -27.48 9.79
CA GLY A 629 -29.77 -26.35 9.04
C GLY A 629 -30.59 -26.79 7.83
N ASN A 630 -30.70 -25.91 6.82
CA ASN A 630 -31.24 -26.26 5.51
C ASN A 630 -30.11 -26.73 4.58
N GLY A 631 -30.37 -27.74 3.75
CA GLY A 631 -29.39 -28.25 2.78
C GLY A 631 -29.20 -27.30 1.60
N VAL A 632 -29.95 -27.54 0.51
CA VAL A 632 -29.98 -26.66 -0.67
C VAL A 632 -31.24 -25.81 -0.66
N TRP A 633 -31.07 -24.50 -0.83
CA TRP A 633 -32.16 -23.51 -0.80
C TRP A 633 -32.18 -22.70 -2.09
N LEU A 634 -33.27 -22.83 -2.85
CA LEU A 634 -33.50 -22.16 -4.14
C LEU A 634 -34.66 -21.16 -3.98
N LEU A 635 -34.39 -19.87 -4.25
CA LEU A 635 -35.38 -18.80 -4.18
C LEU A 635 -35.33 -17.90 -5.42
N ASN A 636 -36.46 -17.76 -6.11
CA ASN A 636 -36.62 -17.02 -7.38
C ASN A 636 -35.70 -17.50 -8.53
N THR A 637 -35.27 -18.76 -8.51
CA THR A 637 -34.35 -19.36 -9.48
C THR A 637 -35.11 -20.14 -10.55
N ASP A 638 -34.71 -19.99 -11.83
CA ASP A 638 -35.20 -20.82 -12.93
C ASP A 638 -34.03 -21.52 -13.63
N HIS A 639 -34.25 -22.72 -14.18
CA HIS A 639 -33.28 -23.53 -14.93
C HIS A 639 -32.09 -24.06 -14.10
N VAL A 640 -32.27 -24.24 -12.79
CA VAL A 640 -31.26 -24.88 -11.90
C VAL A 640 -31.47 -26.40 -11.87
N SER A 641 -30.38 -27.16 -12.02
CA SER A 641 -30.38 -28.62 -11.80
C SER A 641 -29.66 -28.97 -10.50
N VAL A 642 -30.30 -29.78 -9.65
CA VAL A 642 -29.77 -30.31 -8.38
C VAL A 642 -29.77 -31.83 -8.46
N GLU A 643 -28.58 -32.40 -8.68
CA GLU A 643 -28.42 -33.79 -9.13
C GLU A 643 -27.50 -34.62 -8.21
N GLY A 644 -27.96 -35.77 -7.72
CA GLY A 644 -27.07 -36.74 -7.07
C GLY A 644 -26.39 -36.25 -5.79
N ASN A 645 -26.90 -35.20 -5.13
CA ASN A 645 -26.32 -34.68 -3.89
C ASN A 645 -26.77 -35.54 -2.70
N TYR A 646 -25.89 -35.72 -1.72
CA TYR A 646 -26.22 -36.35 -0.44
C TYR A 646 -26.42 -35.26 0.61
N VAL A 647 -27.63 -35.17 1.17
CA VAL A 647 -27.99 -34.15 2.15
C VAL A 647 -28.49 -34.83 3.41
N LYS A 648 -27.74 -34.69 4.50
CA LYS A 648 -28.16 -35.16 5.82
C LYS A 648 -28.38 -33.99 6.79
N VAL A 649 -29.62 -33.86 7.26
CA VAL A 649 -30.02 -32.79 8.19
C VAL A 649 -30.23 -33.34 9.60
N TYR A 650 -29.47 -32.78 10.54
CA TYR A 650 -29.43 -33.14 11.95
C TYR A 650 -30.31 -32.22 12.80
N LEU A 651 -30.82 -32.74 13.93
CA LEU A 651 -31.47 -31.91 14.95
C LEU A 651 -30.46 -31.33 15.96
N PRO A 652 -30.74 -30.18 16.58
CA PRO A 652 -30.01 -29.73 17.76
C PRO A 652 -30.19 -30.73 18.91
N VAL A 653 -29.08 -31.23 19.45
CA VAL A 653 -29.08 -32.02 20.69
C VAL A 653 -29.71 -31.17 21.81
N GLY A 654 -30.81 -31.66 22.41
CA GLY A 654 -31.51 -30.99 23.51
C GLY A 654 -32.36 -29.77 23.14
N GLY A 655 -32.58 -29.46 21.85
CA GLY A 655 -33.28 -28.23 21.44
C GLY A 655 -34.25 -28.40 20.27
N SER A 656 -35.40 -27.73 20.35
CA SER A 656 -36.34 -27.64 19.23
C SER A 656 -35.85 -26.57 18.24
N PRO A 657 -35.69 -26.85 16.93
CA PRO A 657 -35.11 -25.88 16.00
C PRO A 657 -35.94 -24.59 15.88
N ALA A 658 -35.25 -23.47 15.69
CA ALA A 658 -35.82 -22.11 15.61
C ALA A 658 -36.56 -21.81 14.28
N GLY A 659 -36.98 -22.86 13.56
CA GLY A 659 -37.62 -22.79 12.26
C GLY A 659 -37.95 -24.19 11.72
N THR A 660 -38.46 -24.26 10.49
CA THR A 660 -38.53 -25.52 9.74
C THR A 660 -37.22 -25.73 8.98
N LEU A 661 -36.61 -26.89 9.11
CA LEU A 661 -35.46 -27.34 8.33
C LEU A 661 -35.93 -28.05 7.05
N ASN A 662 -35.22 -27.84 5.94
CA ASN A 662 -35.51 -28.47 4.66
C ASN A 662 -34.23 -29.09 4.08
N GLY A 663 -34.31 -30.31 3.54
CA GLY A 663 -33.21 -30.92 2.79
C GLY A 663 -32.99 -30.16 1.48
N LEU A 664 -34.02 -30.11 0.64
CA LEU A 664 -34.13 -29.26 -0.54
C LEU A 664 -35.34 -28.32 -0.38
N TYR A 665 -35.14 -27.04 -0.65
CA TYR A 665 -36.19 -26.01 -0.66
C TYR A 665 -36.20 -25.29 -2.00
N VAL A 666 -37.38 -25.14 -2.61
CA VAL A 666 -37.59 -24.37 -3.85
C VAL A 666 -38.82 -23.48 -3.68
N ALA A 667 -38.66 -22.17 -3.91
CA ALA A 667 -39.80 -21.26 -3.90
C ALA A 667 -39.72 -20.15 -4.96
N ALA A 668 -40.91 -19.72 -5.40
CA ALA A 668 -41.13 -18.60 -6.32
C ALA A 668 -40.36 -18.69 -7.65
N ALA A 669 -40.17 -19.89 -8.18
CA ALA A 669 -39.63 -20.10 -9.51
C ALA A 669 -40.71 -19.86 -10.59
N THR A 670 -40.34 -19.11 -11.63
CA THR A 670 -41.18 -18.82 -12.80
C THR A 670 -40.92 -19.74 -13.99
N GLY A 671 -39.88 -20.57 -13.91
CA GLY A 671 -39.52 -21.57 -14.92
C GLY A 671 -39.09 -22.91 -14.31
N PRO A 672 -38.62 -23.87 -15.14
CA PRO A 672 -38.37 -25.23 -14.71
C PRO A 672 -37.09 -25.35 -13.87
N ASN A 673 -37.15 -26.08 -12.77
CA ASN A 673 -35.98 -26.54 -12.01
C ASN A 673 -36.01 -28.07 -11.93
N ARG A 674 -34.86 -28.73 -11.77
CA ARG A 674 -34.77 -30.20 -11.70
C ARG A 674 -34.13 -30.65 -10.40
N LEU A 675 -34.85 -31.44 -9.61
CA LEU A 675 -34.35 -32.11 -8.41
C LEU A 675 -34.30 -33.62 -8.69
N MET A 676 -33.12 -34.16 -8.96
CA MET A 676 -32.95 -35.52 -9.47
C MET A 676 -31.91 -36.34 -8.71
N ASN A 677 -32.19 -37.64 -8.49
CA ASN A 677 -31.22 -38.60 -7.95
C ASN A 677 -30.61 -38.22 -6.59
N ASN A 678 -31.17 -37.25 -5.86
CA ASN A 678 -30.61 -36.80 -4.58
C ASN A 678 -30.98 -37.78 -3.47
N LYS A 679 -30.08 -37.92 -2.50
CA LYS A 679 -30.26 -38.79 -1.33
C LYS A 679 -30.38 -37.90 -0.09
N LEU A 680 -31.58 -37.81 0.46
CA LEU A 680 -31.94 -36.89 1.53
C LEU A 680 -32.24 -37.67 2.80
N ARG A 681 -31.42 -37.52 3.83
CA ARG A 681 -31.61 -38.20 5.13
C ARG A 681 -31.81 -37.20 6.26
N SER A 682 -32.56 -37.59 7.28
CA SER A 682 -32.63 -36.83 8.52
C SER A 682 -32.76 -37.75 9.72
N ASP A 683 -32.35 -37.28 10.88
CA ASP A 683 -32.57 -37.99 12.14
C ASP A 683 -33.95 -37.62 12.76
N VAL A 684 -34.75 -36.80 12.06
CA VAL A 684 -36.07 -36.30 12.50
C VAL A 684 -37.20 -37.32 12.23
N ARG A 685 -37.25 -38.39 13.04
CA ARG A 685 -38.27 -39.45 12.89
C ARG A 685 -39.62 -39.15 13.58
N THR A 686 -39.71 -38.14 14.46
CA THR A 686 -40.82 -38.04 15.43
C THR A 686 -41.69 -36.77 15.30
N TRP A 687 -43.01 -36.96 15.37
CA TRP A 687 -43.99 -35.93 15.73
C TRP A 687 -43.92 -35.64 17.24
N GLN A 688 -42.91 -34.92 17.71
CA GLN A 688 -42.93 -34.35 19.07
C GLN A 688 -43.69 -33.01 19.06
N GLN A 689 -44.71 -32.89 19.91
CA GLN A 689 -45.45 -31.66 20.20
C GLN A 689 -46.12 -30.93 19.01
N GLY A 690 -46.63 -31.66 18.00
CA GLY A 690 -47.58 -31.08 17.03
C GLY A 690 -46.99 -30.24 15.89
N VAL A 691 -45.68 -29.98 15.88
CA VAL A 691 -45.03 -29.17 14.83
C VAL A 691 -44.02 -30.03 14.05
N VAL A 692 -44.35 -30.34 12.79
CA VAL A 692 -43.39 -30.98 11.87
C VAL A 692 -42.33 -29.95 11.44
N LYS A 693 -41.18 -29.97 12.12
CA LYS A 693 -40.08 -29.01 11.91
C LYS A 693 -39.01 -29.44 10.90
N ALA A 694 -39.17 -30.57 10.20
CA ALA A 694 -38.25 -30.99 9.13
C ALA A 694 -38.99 -31.52 7.90
N ARG A 695 -38.48 -31.22 6.70
CA ARG A 695 -39.05 -31.59 5.39
C ARG A 695 -37.93 -32.04 4.45
N GLY A 696 -38.07 -33.17 3.76
CA GLY A 696 -37.08 -33.65 2.80
C GLY A 696 -36.98 -32.71 1.60
N ILE A 697 -38.07 -32.59 0.84
CA ILE A 697 -38.21 -31.65 -0.28
C ILE A 697 -39.42 -30.74 -0.03
N TYR A 698 -39.25 -29.44 -0.23
CA TYR A 698 -40.32 -28.44 -0.15
C TYR A 698 -40.36 -27.58 -1.42
N VAL A 699 -41.51 -27.54 -2.09
CA VAL A 699 -41.76 -26.76 -3.31
C VAL A 699 -42.96 -25.84 -3.09
N GLU A 700 -42.81 -24.53 -3.28
CA GLU A 700 -43.88 -23.54 -3.06
C GLU A 700 -43.90 -22.45 -4.14
N GLY A 701 -45.04 -22.30 -4.84
CA GLY A 701 -45.16 -21.28 -5.89
C GLY A 701 -44.20 -21.49 -7.07
N SER A 702 -43.84 -22.75 -7.34
CA SER A 702 -42.87 -23.17 -8.36
C SER A 702 -43.47 -24.33 -9.16
N PRO A 703 -44.43 -24.10 -10.06
CA PRO A 703 -45.25 -25.15 -10.67
C PRO A 703 -44.47 -26.06 -11.65
N GLU A 704 -43.45 -25.52 -12.32
CA GLU A 704 -42.66 -26.22 -13.35
C GLU A 704 -41.47 -27.03 -12.80
N THR A 705 -41.38 -27.21 -11.47
CA THR A 705 -40.28 -27.96 -10.87
C THR A 705 -40.44 -29.47 -11.10
N GLU A 706 -39.43 -30.11 -11.66
CA GLU A 706 -39.33 -31.57 -11.76
C GLU A 706 -38.66 -32.14 -10.50
N VAL A 707 -39.30 -33.13 -9.86
CA VAL A 707 -38.83 -33.81 -8.66
C VAL A 707 -38.94 -35.31 -8.90
N ARG A 708 -37.82 -35.96 -9.25
CA ARG A 708 -37.81 -37.37 -9.65
C ARG A 708 -36.60 -38.16 -9.18
N CYS A 709 -36.77 -39.46 -9.02
CA CYS A 709 -35.68 -40.39 -8.67
C CYS A 709 -34.95 -40.06 -7.34
N ASN A 710 -35.55 -39.31 -6.41
CA ASN A 710 -34.90 -38.96 -5.14
C ASN A 710 -35.19 -40.02 -4.05
N GLU A 711 -34.19 -40.33 -3.22
CA GLU A 711 -34.31 -41.13 -2.00
C GLU A 711 -34.52 -40.18 -0.81
N VAL A 712 -35.65 -40.26 -0.11
CA VAL A 712 -35.99 -39.36 1.01
C VAL A 712 -36.31 -40.19 2.25
N GLN A 713 -35.39 -40.26 3.21
CA GLN A 713 -35.44 -41.17 4.35
C GLN A 713 -35.50 -40.47 5.72
N SER A 714 -36.39 -40.94 6.59
CA SER A 714 -36.47 -40.58 8.03
C SER A 714 -36.78 -39.09 8.30
N TRP A 715 -37.69 -38.49 7.52
CA TRP A 715 -38.11 -37.09 7.67
C TRP A 715 -39.51 -36.94 8.29
N GLY A 716 -39.73 -35.87 9.06
CA GLY A 716 -41.07 -35.51 9.55
C GLY A 716 -42.08 -35.26 8.41
N ARG A 717 -41.62 -34.76 7.27
CA ARG A 717 -42.34 -34.75 5.98
C ARG A 717 -41.39 -35.15 4.87
N GLY A 718 -41.77 -36.10 4.01
CA GLY A 718 -40.95 -36.50 2.86
C GLY A 718 -40.90 -35.41 1.79
N ILE A 719 -41.97 -35.29 1.01
CA ILE A 719 -42.14 -34.24 -0.01
C ILE A 719 -43.35 -33.36 0.35
N VAL A 720 -43.20 -32.05 0.20
CA VAL A 720 -44.26 -31.07 0.43
C VAL A 720 -44.39 -30.16 -0.80
N TRP A 721 -45.58 -30.15 -1.40
CA TRP A 721 -45.91 -29.42 -2.61
C TRP A 721 -47.01 -28.40 -2.36
N ARG A 722 -46.70 -27.11 -2.53
CA ARG A 722 -47.59 -25.97 -2.27
C ARG A 722 -47.87 -25.08 -3.48
N SER A 723 -47.38 -25.44 -4.66
CA SER A 723 -47.77 -24.81 -5.92
C SER A 723 -49.26 -25.04 -6.22
N PHE A 724 -49.89 -24.12 -6.96
CA PHE A 724 -51.34 -24.13 -7.26
C PHE A 724 -51.75 -25.09 -8.39
N SER A 725 -50.79 -25.68 -9.11
CA SER A 725 -51.02 -26.68 -10.14
C SER A 725 -50.73 -28.09 -9.63
N GLU A 726 -51.39 -29.09 -10.23
CA GLU A 726 -50.97 -30.48 -10.04
C GLU A 726 -49.53 -30.69 -10.52
N PRO A 727 -48.72 -31.49 -9.82
CA PRO A 727 -47.31 -31.67 -10.15
C PRO A 727 -47.14 -32.67 -11.30
N SER A 728 -47.07 -32.17 -12.54
CA SER A 728 -46.69 -32.98 -13.71
C SER A 728 -45.26 -33.54 -13.61
N GLY A 729 -44.38 -32.87 -12.86
CA GLY A 729 -42.98 -33.25 -12.69
C GLY A 729 -42.64 -34.13 -11.47
N LEU A 730 -43.62 -34.64 -10.70
CA LEU A 730 -43.38 -35.41 -9.46
C LEU A 730 -43.58 -36.91 -9.67
N TYR A 731 -42.50 -37.67 -9.92
CA TYR A 731 -42.59 -39.11 -10.21
C TYR A 731 -41.35 -39.91 -9.78
N LYS A 732 -41.51 -41.21 -9.52
CA LYS A 732 -40.42 -42.17 -9.21
C LYS A 732 -39.52 -41.79 -8.02
N ASN A 733 -40.05 -41.09 -7.02
CA ASN A 733 -39.32 -40.85 -5.75
C ASN A 733 -39.60 -41.98 -4.74
N LEU A 734 -38.60 -42.31 -3.91
CA LEU A 734 -38.71 -43.28 -2.82
C LEU A 734 -38.71 -42.55 -1.47
N LEU A 735 -39.81 -42.69 -0.74
CA LEU A 735 -40.05 -42.04 0.54
C LEU A 735 -40.06 -43.09 1.66
N MET A 736 -38.97 -43.18 2.43
CA MET A 736 -38.78 -44.19 3.48
C MET A 736 -38.90 -43.57 4.87
N GLU A 737 -39.61 -44.23 5.79
CA GLU A 737 -39.74 -43.82 7.20
C GLU A 737 -40.25 -42.39 7.45
N ALA A 738 -40.79 -41.72 6.43
CA ALA A 738 -41.32 -40.37 6.58
C ALA A 738 -42.67 -40.40 7.32
N TRP A 739 -42.89 -39.46 8.25
CA TRP A 739 -44.14 -39.44 9.04
C TRP A 739 -45.36 -39.05 8.18
N ASP A 740 -45.28 -37.90 7.50
CA ASP A 740 -46.13 -37.58 6.36
C ASP A 740 -45.28 -37.83 5.08
N GLY A 741 -45.60 -38.80 4.24
CA GLY A 741 -44.86 -39.11 3.01
C GLY A 741 -44.90 -37.97 2.01
N LEU A 742 -46.07 -37.70 1.45
CA LEU A 742 -46.33 -36.63 0.50
C LEU A 742 -47.42 -35.69 1.05
N VAL A 743 -47.20 -34.37 0.97
CA VAL A 743 -48.18 -33.35 1.38
C VAL A 743 -48.45 -32.42 0.22
N LEU A 744 -49.63 -32.50 -0.36
CA LEU A 744 -50.10 -31.68 -1.48
C LEU A 744 -51.01 -30.56 -0.94
N ARG A 745 -50.95 -29.37 -1.55
CA ARG A 745 -51.75 -28.21 -1.17
C ARG A 745 -53.25 -28.54 -1.09
N ASP A 746 -53.79 -29.04 -2.19
CA ASP A 746 -55.23 -29.15 -2.41
C ASP A 746 -55.76 -30.59 -2.25
N LYS A 747 -54.86 -31.59 -2.29
CA LYS A 747 -55.16 -33.02 -2.08
C LYS A 747 -54.81 -33.53 -0.66
N GLY A 748 -54.29 -32.68 0.22
CA GLY A 748 -54.02 -33.03 1.61
C GLY A 748 -52.75 -33.89 1.82
N ARG A 749 -52.78 -34.81 2.79
CA ARG A 749 -51.62 -35.65 3.15
C ARG A 749 -51.80 -37.09 2.66
N VAL A 750 -50.74 -37.63 2.06
CA VAL A 750 -50.67 -38.93 1.42
C VAL A 750 -49.52 -39.73 2.06
N GLY A 751 -49.77 -41.01 2.40
CA GLY A 751 -48.79 -41.85 3.11
C GLY A 751 -48.48 -41.34 4.52
N ARG A 752 -49.46 -41.38 5.44
CA ARG A 752 -49.28 -40.92 6.82
C ARG A 752 -49.14 -42.09 7.78
N GLN A 753 -48.06 -42.12 8.57
CA GLN A 753 -47.86 -43.13 9.61
C GLN A 753 -49.05 -43.18 10.58
N GLY A 754 -49.51 -44.39 10.89
CA GLY A 754 -50.61 -44.65 11.82
C GLY A 754 -52.03 -44.35 11.30
N ARG A 755 -52.27 -44.14 9.99
CA ARG A 755 -53.63 -44.01 9.43
C ARG A 755 -53.84 -44.72 8.09
N SER A 756 -54.80 -45.64 8.05
CA SER A 756 -55.33 -46.27 6.84
C SER A 756 -56.46 -45.43 6.21
N THR A 757 -56.14 -44.26 5.66
CA THR A 757 -57.11 -43.49 4.84
C THR A 757 -57.00 -43.89 3.36
N PRO A 758 -58.11 -44.10 2.63
CA PRO A 758 -58.08 -44.26 1.18
C PRO A 758 -57.43 -43.03 0.56
N LEU A 759 -56.43 -43.25 -0.29
CA LEU A 759 -55.64 -42.16 -0.87
C LEU A 759 -56.27 -41.71 -2.20
N PRO A 760 -56.37 -40.40 -2.47
CA PRO A 760 -56.65 -39.93 -3.83
C PRO A 760 -55.52 -40.37 -4.75
N ALA A 761 -55.82 -40.55 -6.04
CA ALA A 761 -54.85 -40.98 -7.04
C ALA A 761 -53.59 -40.09 -7.00
N ILE A 762 -52.46 -40.72 -6.68
CA ILE A 762 -51.16 -40.06 -6.59
C ILE A 762 -50.63 -39.90 -8.02
N PRO A 763 -50.00 -38.77 -8.37
CA PRO A 763 -49.19 -38.67 -9.58
C PRO A 763 -48.14 -39.81 -9.64
N SER A 764 -48.14 -40.50 -10.78
CA SER A 764 -47.26 -41.59 -11.25
C SER A 764 -46.06 -42.05 -10.40
N ASP A 765 -45.94 -43.37 -10.25
CA ASP A 765 -44.74 -44.15 -9.92
C ASP A 765 -43.96 -43.79 -8.63
N ASN A 766 -44.47 -42.87 -7.81
CA ASN A 766 -43.86 -42.57 -6.51
C ASN A 766 -44.14 -43.71 -5.52
N SER A 767 -43.14 -44.08 -4.72
CA SER A 767 -43.28 -45.10 -3.69
C SER A 767 -43.08 -44.55 -2.28
N TRP A 768 -43.96 -44.95 -1.36
CA TRP A 768 -43.81 -44.69 0.06
C TRP A 768 -43.73 -46.00 0.84
N GLN A 769 -42.75 -46.08 1.74
CA GLN A 769 -42.61 -47.15 2.72
C GLN A 769 -42.76 -46.57 4.13
N GLY A 770 -43.93 -46.81 4.71
CA GLY A 770 -44.20 -46.47 6.10
C GLY A 770 -43.38 -47.32 7.06
N GLY A 771 -42.52 -46.67 7.87
CA GLY A 771 -41.94 -47.32 9.04
C GLY A 771 -43.03 -47.55 10.09
N ASN A 772 -43.20 -48.78 10.53
CA ASN A 772 -44.15 -49.16 11.58
C ASN A 772 -43.45 -50.10 12.57
N PHE A 773 -43.81 -49.96 13.84
CA PHE A 773 -43.85 -51.11 14.72
C PHE A 773 -44.92 -52.08 14.17
N GLY A 774 -44.49 -53.12 13.43
CA GLY A 774 -45.32 -54.29 13.09
C GLY A 774 -45.77 -54.45 11.63
N HIS A 775 -46.01 -53.40 10.85
CA HIS A 775 -46.60 -53.53 9.50
C HIS A 775 -46.04 -52.55 8.46
N SER A 776 -45.13 -53.02 7.60
CA SER A 776 -44.78 -52.31 6.37
C SER A 776 -46.01 -52.17 5.48
N GLN A 777 -46.33 -50.93 5.07
CA GLN A 777 -47.20 -50.68 3.92
C GLN A 777 -46.34 -50.01 2.84
N THR A 778 -45.89 -50.81 1.87
CA THR A 778 -45.37 -50.29 0.61
C THR A 778 -46.56 -49.84 -0.23
N LEU A 779 -46.63 -48.54 -0.54
CA LEU A 779 -47.61 -48.01 -1.47
C LEU A 779 -46.91 -47.64 -2.77
N SER A 780 -47.24 -48.34 -3.86
CA SER A 780 -46.74 -48.12 -5.21
C SER A 780 -47.94 -47.99 -6.15
N ILE A 781 -48.03 -46.86 -6.86
CA ILE A 781 -49.04 -46.65 -7.91
C ILE A 781 -48.30 -46.51 -9.23
N SER A 782 -48.27 -47.59 -10.01
CA SER A 782 -47.75 -47.61 -11.37
C SER A 782 -48.81 -47.09 -12.34
N SER A 783 -48.41 -46.30 -13.35
CA SER A 783 -49.28 -46.01 -14.50
C SER A 783 -49.23 -47.07 -15.62
N ASP A 784 -48.31 -48.05 -15.53
CA ASP A 784 -48.26 -49.18 -16.47
C ASP A 784 -49.27 -50.27 -16.12
N ALA A 785 -50.28 -50.44 -16.98
CA ALA A 785 -51.36 -51.41 -16.81
C ALA A 785 -50.88 -52.88 -16.77
N SER A 786 -49.69 -53.17 -17.31
CA SER A 786 -49.05 -54.49 -17.33
C SER A 786 -48.60 -55.00 -15.95
N PHE A 787 -48.60 -54.16 -14.91
CA PHE A 787 -48.22 -54.54 -13.53
C PHE A 787 -49.41 -54.62 -12.55
N SER A 788 -50.65 -54.56 -13.04
CA SER A 788 -51.83 -54.30 -12.20
C SER A 788 -52.55 -55.53 -11.60
N GLU A 789 -52.22 -56.77 -11.99
CA GLU A 789 -53.04 -57.96 -11.66
C GLU A 789 -52.85 -58.57 -10.25
N LEU A 790 -51.90 -58.11 -9.42
CA LEU A 790 -51.46 -58.87 -8.23
C LEU A 790 -51.83 -58.31 -6.84
N PHE A 791 -52.72 -57.29 -6.75
CA PHE A 791 -53.09 -56.68 -5.46
C PHE A 791 -54.61 -56.52 -5.23
N THR A 792 -55.33 -57.65 -5.17
CA THR A 792 -56.69 -57.71 -4.61
C THR A 792 -56.68 -57.79 -3.07
N ARG A 793 -57.54 -56.99 -2.44
CA ARG A 793 -57.70 -56.92 -0.97
C ARG A 793 -58.21 -58.22 -0.36
N VAL A 794 -57.64 -58.63 0.77
CA VAL A 794 -58.38 -59.25 1.89
C VAL A 794 -57.86 -58.69 3.20
N GLY A 795 -58.77 -58.32 4.11
CA GLY A 795 -58.45 -58.05 5.50
C GLY A 795 -59.30 -58.93 6.40
N ALA A 796 -58.69 -59.59 7.38
CA ALA A 796 -59.37 -60.28 8.46
C ALA A 796 -58.49 -60.32 9.71
N ASN A 797 -59.12 -60.24 10.88
CA ASN A 797 -58.47 -60.24 12.19
C ASN A 797 -57.84 -61.60 12.52
N TYR A 798 -56.82 -61.62 13.39
CA TYR A 798 -56.57 -62.80 14.21
C TYR A 798 -56.24 -62.44 15.67
N ASN A 799 -56.87 -63.18 16.58
CA ASN A 799 -56.76 -63.06 18.02
C ASN A 799 -56.09 -64.35 18.53
N PRO A 800 -54.94 -64.30 19.24
CA PRO A 800 -54.14 -65.49 19.51
C PRO A 800 -54.65 -66.25 20.74
N ASN A 801 -55.71 -67.06 20.58
CA ASN A 801 -56.09 -68.15 21.49
C ASN A 801 -57.25 -68.99 20.91
N VAL A 802 -56.95 -70.20 20.41
CA VAL A 802 -57.77 -71.45 20.47
C VAL A 802 -56.95 -72.59 19.84
N ASN A 803 -57.16 -73.82 20.32
CA ASN A 803 -56.42 -75.04 20.00
C ASN A 803 -57.40 -76.14 19.49
N LEU A 804 -56.91 -77.15 18.74
CA LEU A 804 -57.62 -78.37 18.25
C LEU A 804 -58.69 -78.11 17.15
N ALA A 805 -58.92 -78.95 16.12
CA ALA A 805 -58.93 -80.42 16.03
C ALA A 805 -58.82 -80.95 14.57
N VAL A 806 -58.82 -82.28 14.37
CA VAL A 806 -58.62 -83.01 13.09
C VAL A 806 -59.95 -83.36 12.38
N GLY A 807 -60.02 -83.25 11.04
CA GLY A 807 -61.18 -83.69 10.23
C GLY A 807 -60.98 -83.65 8.70
N ASN A 808 -60.98 -84.84 8.09
CA ASN A 808 -60.75 -85.22 6.68
C ASN A 808 -61.74 -84.60 5.62
N PRO A 809 -61.61 -84.85 4.29
CA PRO A 809 -60.81 -84.14 3.28
C PRO A 809 -61.65 -83.53 2.12
N GLN A 810 -61.04 -82.75 1.20
CA GLN A 810 -61.27 -82.75 -0.28
C GLN A 810 -60.52 -81.60 -1.02
N ILE A 811 -60.14 -81.85 -2.29
CA ILE A 811 -59.55 -80.95 -3.33
C ILE A 811 -58.11 -80.41 -3.10
N PRO A 812 -57.15 -80.71 -4.01
CA PRO A 812 -55.78 -80.17 -3.96
C PRO A 812 -55.52 -79.04 -4.97
N PHE A 813 -54.84 -77.97 -4.54
CA PHE A 813 -53.86 -77.22 -5.34
C PHE A 813 -52.93 -76.43 -4.40
N THR A 814 -51.66 -76.79 -4.37
CA THR A 814 -50.65 -76.18 -3.50
C THR A 814 -49.97 -74.99 -4.19
N THR A 815 -50.43 -73.78 -3.91
CA THR A 815 -49.63 -72.57 -4.14
C THR A 815 -48.79 -72.26 -2.89
N THR A 816 -47.48 -72.48 -2.99
CA THR A 816 -46.53 -72.09 -1.94
C THR A 816 -46.52 -70.57 -1.79
N THR A 817 -47.01 -70.09 -0.65
CA THR A 817 -47.08 -68.67 -0.32
C THR A 817 -45.70 -68.10 0.02
N ILE A 818 -45.19 -67.23 -0.86
CA ILE A 818 -44.03 -66.38 -0.54
C ILE A 818 -44.51 -65.19 0.30
N PRO A 819 -43.91 -64.87 1.46
CA PRO A 819 -44.27 -63.69 2.23
C PRO A 819 -43.93 -62.41 1.46
N ALA A 820 -44.92 -61.54 1.26
CA ALA A 820 -44.77 -60.27 0.53
C ALA A 820 -44.05 -59.18 1.35
N THR A 821 -42.94 -59.51 2.03
CA THR A 821 -42.21 -58.58 2.92
C THR A 821 -40.91 -58.01 2.34
N ASN A 822 -40.40 -58.55 1.22
CA ASN A 822 -39.05 -58.26 0.73
C ASN A 822 -38.95 -57.54 -0.64
N LEU A 823 -40.05 -57.01 -1.20
CA LEU A 823 -39.99 -56.24 -2.46
C LEU A 823 -39.64 -54.77 -2.20
N LEU A 824 -38.36 -54.44 -2.44
CA LEU A 824 -37.84 -53.06 -2.40
C LEU A 824 -38.34 -52.24 -3.61
N PRO A 825 -38.84 -51.00 -3.43
CA PRO A 825 -39.20 -50.13 -4.53
C PRO A 825 -37.99 -49.71 -5.37
N VAL A 826 -38.17 -49.69 -6.68
CA VAL A 826 -37.13 -49.31 -7.64
C VAL A 826 -37.09 -47.80 -7.84
N VAL A 827 -35.97 -47.16 -7.47
CA VAL A 827 -35.71 -45.75 -7.80
C VAL A 827 -35.05 -45.70 -9.18
N CYS A 828 -35.84 -45.47 -10.23
CA CYS A 828 -35.34 -45.22 -11.59
C CYS A 828 -34.22 -46.19 -12.03
N GLY A 829 -34.44 -47.51 -11.86
CA GLY A 829 -33.50 -48.57 -12.21
C GLY A 829 -32.51 -48.98 -11.11
N LYS A 830 -32.33 -48.19 -10.05
CA LYS A 830 -31.44 -48.55 -8.93
C LYS A 830 -32.20 -49.32 -7.84
N ARG A 831 -31.71 -50.52 -7.50
CA ARG A 831 -32.08 -51.22 -6.25
C ARG A 831 -31.50 -50.42 -5.07
N ALA A 832 -32.27 -50.32 -3.99
CA ALA A 832 -31.78 -49.72 -2.75
C ALA A 832 -30.67 -50.62 -2.15
N THR A 833 -29.41 -50.18 -2.23
CA THR A 833 -28.26 -50.85 -1.60
C THR A 833 -28.33 -50.63 -0.08
N GLY A 834 -28.83 -51.64 0.62
CA GLY A 834 -29.17 -51.53 2.05
C GLY A 834 -29.53 -52.85 2.71
N GLY A 835 -28.92 -53.95 2.28
CA GLY A 835 -29.04 -55.26 2.92
C GLY A 835 -27.98 -56.21 2.38
N GLN A 836 -27.17 -56.79 3.28
CA GLN A 836 -26.36 -57.95 2.93
C GLN A 836 -27.31 -59.07 2.51
N VAL A 837 -27.22 -59.50 1.25
CA VAL A 837 -27.80 -60.76 0.82
C VAL A 837 -26.65 -61.74 0.68
N ILE A 838 -26.42 -62.52 1.74
CA ILE A 838 -25.48 -63.64 1.69
C ILE A 838 -26.15 -64.73 0.85
N PHE A 839 -25.80 -64.78 -0.43
CA PHE A 839 -26.13 -65.93 -1.27
C PHE A 839 -25.04 -66.99 -1.12
N SER A 840 -25.36 -68.04 -0.37
CA SER A 840 -24.62 -69.30 -0.48
C SER A 840 -24.99 -69.94 -1.82
N ILE A 841 -24.02 -70.13 -2.72
CA ILE A 841 -24.20 -70.87 -3.98
C ILE A 841 -24.79 -72.28 -3.71
N LYS A 842 -24.48 -72.85 -2.54
CA LYS A 842 -24.99 -74.14 -2.08
C LYS A 842 -26.51 -74.19 -1.92
N ASP A 843 -27.16 -73.05 -1.64
CA ASP A 843 -28.62 -72.96 -1.46
C ASP A 843 -29.37 -72.76 -2.78
N ILE A 844 -28.69 -72.25 -3.81
CA ILE A 844 -29.23 -72.10 -5.17
C ILE A 844 -29.17 -73.44 -5.92
N VAL A 845 -28.04 -74.14 -5.83
CA VAL A 845 -27.82 -75.43 -6.51
C VAL A 845 -28.58 -76.58 -5.82
N GLY A 846 -28.70 -76.55 -4.48
CA GLY A 846 -29.23 -77.68 -3.70
C GLY A 846 -30.71 -78.04 -3.89
N ASN A 847 -31.52 -77.19 -4.55
CA ASN A 847 -32.99 -77.35 -4.58
C ASN A 847 -33.61 -77.52 -5.98
N ARG A 848 -32.81 -77.67 -7.06
CA ARG A 848 -33.34 -77.73 -8.45
C ARG A 848 -32.72 -78.80 -9.37
N LEU A 849 -32.34 -79.95 -8.82
CA LEU A 849 -31.90 -81.13 -9.59
C LEU A 849 -33.07 -81.88 -10.29
N SER A 850 -33.99 -81.17 -10.95
CA SER A 850 -35.18 -81.77 -11.59
C SER A 850 -35.59 -81.16 -12.93
N SER A 851 -34.79 -80.27 -13.52
CA SER A 851 -34.97 -79.72 -14.87
C SER A 851 -33.75 -80.04 -15.73
N GLY A 852 -33.96 -80.49 -16.97
CA GLY A 852 -32.89 -81.02 -17.85
C GLY A 852 -31.79 -79.99 -18.20
N PRO A 853 -30.61 -80.47 -18.66
CA PRO A 853 -29.40 -79.65 -18.83
C PRO A 853 -29.61 -78.42 -19.73
N TYR A 854 -30.37 -78.57 -20.83
CA TYR A 854 -30.70 -77.46 -21.74
C TYR A 854 -31.38 -76.25 -21.09
N GLN A 855 -32.24 -76.48 -20.08
CA GLN A 855 -32.90 -75.39 -19.34
C GLN A 855 -32.00 -74.73 -18.30
N MET A 856 -31.03 -75.47 -17.74
CA MET A 856 -30.04 -74.87 -16.83
C MET A 856 -29.08 -73.95 -17.59
N ALA A 857 -28.56 -74.39 -18.74
CA ALA A 857 -27.56 -73.63 -19.49
C ALA A 857 -28.12 -72.34 -20.13
N THR A 858 -29.35 -72.36 -20.65
CA THR A 858 -30.02 -71.15 -21.16
C THR A 858 -30.36 -70.15 -20.06
N GLN A 859 -30.71 -70.61 -18.85
CA GLN A 859 -30.94 -69.72 -17.71
C GLN A 859 -29.63 -69.15 -17.15
N PHE A 860 -28.55 -69.94 -17.11
CA PHE A 860 -27.23 -69.48 -16.69
C PHE A 860 -26.68 -68.38 -17.61
N LEU A 861 -26.86 -68.51 -18.93
CA LEU A 861 -26.51 -67.45 -19.91
C LEU A 861 -27.37 -66.19 -19.75
N MET A 862 -28.67 -66.32 -19.48
CA MET A 862 -29.55 -65.17 -19.16
C MET A 862 -29.08 -64.43 -17.90
N ASP A 863 -28.72 -65.16 -16.85
CA ASP A 863 -28.29 -64.58 -15.58
C ASP A 863 -26.87 -63.96 -15.70
N ALA A 864 -25.98 -64.55 -16.50
CA ALA A 864 -24.66 -63.99 -16.83
C ALA A 864 -24.75 -62.72 -17.69
N TRP A 865 -25.66 -62.65 -18.68
CA TRP A 865 -25.93 -61.43 -19.44
C TRP A 865 -26.54 -60.33 -18.59
N ALA A 866 -27.44 -60.67 -17.65
CA ALA A 866 -27.93 -59.72 -16.65
C ALA A 866 -26.80 -59.16 -15.77
N PHE A 867 -25.78 -59.98 -15.48
CA PHE A 867 -24.57 -59.57 -14.75
C PHE A 867 -23.64 -58.67 -15.56
N GLN A 868 -23.38 -58.97 -16.84
CA GLN A 868 -22.59 -58.08 -17.72
C GLN A 868 -23.28 -56.74 -17.97
N ALA A 869 -24.62 -56.71 -18.03
CA ALA A 869 -25.39 -55.48 -18.14
C ALA A 869 -25.29 -54.58 -16.88
N LEU A 870 -25.02 -55.16 -15.71
CA LEU A 870 -24.82 -54.43 -14.45
C LEU A 870 -23.47 -53.68 -14.38
N PHE A 871 -22.46 -54.11 -15.14
CA PHE A 871 -21.10 -53.53 -15.09
C PHE A 871 -20.75 -52.59 -16.25
N ARG A 872 -21.47 -52.61 -17.38
CA ARG A 872 -21.16 -51.71 -18.53
C ARG A 872 -21.42 -50.21 -18.29
N ASP A 873 -22.03 -49.81 -17.18
CA ASP A 873 -22.38 -48.41 -16.86
C ASP A 873 -21.59 -47.85 -15.66
N SER A 874 -20.38 -48.39 -15.40
CA SER A 874 -19.53 -48.04 -14.26
C SER A 874 -18.46 -46.99 -14.58
N THR A 875 -18.80 -45.71 -14.46
CA THR A 875 -17.82 -44.61 -14.28
C THR A 875 -17.66 -44.21 -12.80
N LEU A 876 -17.82 -45.19 -11.90
CA LEU A 876 -18.07 -44.97 -10.47
C LEU A 876 -17.22 -45.84 -9.52
N LEU A 877 -16.06 -46.32 -10.00
CA LEU A 877 -15.08 -47.09 -9.20
C LEU A 877 -13.65 -46.51 -9.35
N GLU A 878 -13.49 -45.24 -8.99
CA GLU A 878 -12.20 -44.68 -8.54
C GLU A 878 -12.44 -44.04 -7.16
N GLY A 879 -12.04 -44.70 -6.06
CA GLY A 879 -12.05 -44.03 -4.74
C GLY A 879 -12.24 -44.86 -3.46
N GLU A 880 -12.48 -46.17 -3.52
CA GLU A 880 -12.66 -47.03 -2.33
C GLU A 880 -11.60 -48.16 -2.32
N PRO A 881 -10.54 -48.08 -1.47
CA PRO A 881 -9.51 -49.12 -1.40
C PRO A 881 -9.95 -50.43 -0.71
N ASP A 882 -11.02 -50.41 0.08
CA ASP A 882 -11.37 -51.48 1.04
C ASP A 882 -12.44 -52.47 0.53
N LEU A 883 -12.67 -52.54 -0.80
CA LEU A 883 -13.70 -53.40 -1.43
C LEU A 883 -13.15 -54.46 -2.39
N LEU A 884 -11.83 -54.70 -2.41
CA LEU A 884 -11.13 -55.49 -3.43
C LEU A 884 -10.60 -56.87 -2.98
N GLU A 885 -11.06 -57.40 -1.84
CA GLU A 885 -10.79 -58.79 -1.41
C GLU A 885 -12.03 -59.70 -1.52
N PHE A 886 -12.62 -59.84 -2.71
CA PHE A 886 -13.44 -61.03 -3.06
C PHE A 886 -13.58 -61.15 -4.58
N PHE A 887 -13.21 -62.33 -5.10
CA PHE A 887 -13.14 -62.73 -6.53
C PHE A 887 -11.92 -62.22 -7.32
N ASP A 888 -10.92 -63.10 -7.39
CA ASP A 888 -9.86 -63.12 -8.40
C ASP A 888 -10.36 -64.02 -9.54
N LEU A 889 -10.61 -63.46 -10.72
CA LEU A 889 -11.03 -64.17 -11.94
C LEU A 889 -10.17 -63.65 -13.09
N ASN A 890 -9.41 -64.53 -13.74
CA ASN A 890 -8.52 -64.15 -14.84
C ASN A 890 -9.34 -63.97 -16.13
N GLU A 891 -9.39 -62.74 -16.64
CA GLU A 891 -10.34 -62.32 -17.69
C GLU A 891 -10.28 -63.11 -19.02
N ASP A 892 -9.19 -63.83 -19.31
CA ASP A 892 -8.97 -64.50 -20.61
C ASP A 892 -9.36 -65.99 -20.70
N GLU A 893 -9.37 -66.77 -19.61
CA GLU A 893 -9.75 -68.20 -19.68
C GLU A 893 -11.27 -68.41 -19.55
N ASP A 894 -11.95 -67.68 -18.67
CA ASP A 894 -13.37 -67.88 -18.37
C ASP A 894 -14.30 -67.45 -19.53
N ILE A 895 -13.93 -66.40 -20.27
CA ILE A 895 -14.67 -65.96 -21.47
C ILE A 895 -14.61 -67.05 -22.56
N GLY A 896 -13.48 -67.75 -22.70
CA GLY A 896 -13.32 -68.86 -23.63
C GLY A 896 -14.22 -70.05 -23.32
N THR A 897 -14.49 -70.32 -22.04
CA THR A 897 -15.38 -71.40 -21.59
C THR A 897 -16.86 -71.05 -21.85
N ILE A 898 -17.28 -69.80 -21.59
CA ILE A 898 -18.65 -69.34 -21.87
C ILE A 898 -18.98 -69.43 -23.37
N VAL A 899 -18.04 -69.07 -24.25
CA VAL A 899 -18.23 -69.20 -25.71
C VAL A 899 -18.37 -70.66 -26.14
N LYS A 900 -17.58 -71.58 -25.58
CA LYS A 900 -17.69 -73.02 -25.89
C LYS A 900 -19.01 -73.63 -25.44
N ILE A 901 -19.53 -73.24 -24.28
CA ILE A 901 -20.87 -73.65 -23.81
C ILE A 901 -21.94 -73.14 -24.80
N GLN A 902 -21.80 -71.91 -25.29
CA GLN A 902 -22.72 -71.32 -26.26
C GLN A 902 -22.67 -72.03 -27.62
N GLU A 903 -21.48 -72.44 -28.10
CA GLU A 903 -21.33 -73.23 -29.33
C GLU A 903 -21.89 -74.65 -29.18
N ALA A 904 -21.66 -75.32 -28.05
CA ALA A 904 -22.20 -76.65 -27.77
C ALA A 904 -23.75 -76.65 -27.69
N LEU A 905 -24.35 -75.61 -27.11
CA LEU A 905 -25.80 -75.39 -27.07
C LEU A 905 -26.43 -75.08 -28.44
N ILE A 906 -25.65 -74.63 -29.41
CA ILE A 906 -26.10 -74.43 -30.80
C ILE A 906 -26.00 -75.76 -31.58
N ALA A 907 -25.15 -76.69 -31.13
CA ALA A 907 -24.90 -77.98 -31.78
C ALA A 907 -25.79 -79.14 -31.27
N GLU A 908 -26.60 -78.93 -30.23
CA GLU A 908 -27.44 -79.97 -29.59
C GLU A 908 -26.65 -81.14 -28.95
N ASP A 909 -25.42 -80.87 -28.49
CA ASP A 909 -24.55 -81.83 -27.80
C ASP A 909 -24.72 -81.74 -26.26
N GLU A 910 -25.67 -82.51 -25.71
CA GLU A 910 -26.01 -82.45 -24.27
C GLU A 910 -24.88 -82.93 -23.35
N ASP A 911 -24.05 -83.89 -23.78
CA ASP A 911 -22.96 -84.43 -22.97
C ASP A 911 -21.83 -83.40 -22.82
N LEU A 912 -21.44 -82.73 -23.92
CA LEU A 912 -20.42 -81.67 -23.90
C LEU A 912 -20.86 -80.46 -23.07
N VAL A 913 -22.15 -80.09 -23.09
CA VAL A 913 -22.70 -79.02 -22.24
C VAL A 913 -22.67 -79.42 -20.76
N SER A 914 -22.94 -80.69 -20.43
CA SER A 914 -22.88 -81.19 -19.05
C SER A 914 -21.45 -81.16 -18.49
N ASP A 915 -20.47 -81.62 -19.26
CA ASP A 915 -19.06 -81.64 -18.83
C ASP A 915 -18.48 -80.23 -18.66
N LEU A 916 -18.84 -79.28 -19.56
CA LEU A 916 -18.41 -77.88 -19.46
C LEU A 916 -19.10 -77.07 -18.34
N LEU A 917 -20.22 -77.54 -17.80
CA LEU A 917 -20.89 -76.95 -16.63
C LEU A 917 -20.45 -77.59 -15.30
N ALA A 918 -19.74 -78.71 -15.35
CA ALA A 918 -19.25 -79.43 -14.18
C ALA A 918 -17.78 -79.09 -13.83
N ALA A 919 -17.02 -78.59 -14.81
CA ALA A 919 -15.69 -78.01 -14.65
C ALA A 919 -15.74 -76.57 -14.11
#